data_AF-A0A1V5TGP2-F1
#
_entry.id   AF-A0A1V5TGP2-F1
#
_cell.length_a   1.000
_cell.length_b   1.000
_cell.length_c   1.000
_cell.angle_alpha   90.00
_cell.angle_beta   90.00
_cell.angle_gamma   90.00
#
_symmetry.space_group_name_H-M   'P 1'
#
loop_
_entity.id
_entity.type
_entity.pdbx_description
1 polymer ?
#
loop_
_entity_poly.entity_id
_entity_poly.type
_entity_poly.pdbx_seq_one_letter_code
_entity_poly.pdbx_strand_id
1 'polypeptide(L)'
;MIDTKIKLIQEYLKKVKSANKELTKKEAFKDLLNRLYADDKEIIRLIDKITLGSERTILNIPRKDKIHRGSADTLFNNIIIEFENDLKITLDHSKEQLAGYLLGQLRSGEGYNFTLIASDFINWKVFVPDVSQLEGIENLQEHELVLNEVKSSAFVLNERNTEEFFYWIDRFLFKEEKLKATLKRIEEAFGYQSYVFIESFRELNKWFNEAKKFGEVQVSYEQWSKFLSIAYGSFDARDNIFLIHTYLSVFSKMLAYSVVSNDDYIDDTELRSILDGTIFYKYNIRNFVDNDFFHWINTERSFNNLKKVFRLIAQEISNFDFENVDEDVLKGVYQELIDIDTRHSLGEYYTPDWLCERIVQEFKFSKTDKILDPACGSGSFLRAAIHRVKELNPDITVEEINDQIYGIDIHPLSVQIAKTTLLLALGKEIINAKKPIYLNIILANTLLAPEGVQNLFGNEFLLNIDKEKYHLTTQILEDVNLFDEALGICDDLAEQTMGRKESALGGEEVFENIFRKHFEKSGNKSGANKQVIESFYKIYLGLKAVKEKGRDSIWKFIVQNLYKPYFLAGKFDYVIGNPPWFTYSSIRNEDYQNILNALADKYEVKPEKVANFPHLEIAAIFLAYCSSYFLSKRGKISFVLPRSFFSADHHDNTRSGKAIGFKLTQIWDLKDVSPLFRIPSCVFFAEPSKAGEKKKTPISGLQGNIFNGKLTEHNCNLLNAKESITEEAVKWYYIKQGKASAISNKRTKSNTNENPYKKHFKQGATIVPRCFYFVELDQEIPKDFENRIINIKTTEAIEADAKKPWKGLKFTGRIESKFIFRTALAKSILPFALYKPDLIVLPILVEKNNEGRKKIKLQSSKDLMQEGYLNASKWFNNVENIWQIHRTEKNKNIASKDYLNWQNKLIEQNLDAPFLVLYNSSAKDANATVVERSRLNLNFFVESKGYWFSTSNRNEAYYLTAIFNSKIPNELMKDFQTRGLFGARDVHKKILDIYFPQFDKSNEIHIQLAELSKEAHKKAEKYLLDNPPQKELTATRLGKLRLDIKKHLAAEMKEIDKLVKKVVG
;
A
#
# COMPACT_ATOMS: atom_id res chain seq x y z
N MET A 1 -44.54 1.93 -9.72
CA MET A 1 -44.34 0.73 -8.86
C MET A 1 -43.56 1.06 -7.59
N ILE A 2 -42.41 1.74 -7.68
CA ILE A 2 -41.55 2.09 -6.52
C ILE A 2 -42.31 2.95 -5.48
N ASP A 3 -43.02 4.00 -5.90
CA ASP A 3 -43.81 4.86 -4.98
C ASP A 3 -44.88 4.10 -4.19
N THR A 4 -45.46 3.05 -4.79
CA THR A 4 -46.45 2.19 -4.13
C THR A 4 -45.80 1.31 -3.06
N LYS A 5 -44.63 0.72 -3.34
CA LYS A 5 -43.86 -0.11 -2.39
C LYS A 5 -43.41 0.70 -1.16
N ILE A 6 -42.92 1.93 -1.38
CA ILE A 6 -42.50 2.85 -0.31
C ILE A 6 -43.66 3.13 0.66
N LYS A 7 -44.85 3.43 0.13
CA LYS A 7 -46.03 3.73 0.95
C LYS A 7 -46.46 2.55 1.83
N LEU A 8 -46.43 1.33 1.29
CA LEU A 8 -46.76 0.10 2.02
C LEU A 8 -45.82 -0.13 3.21
N ILE A 9 -44.51 0.11 3.02
CA ILE A 9 -43.50 -0.04 4.07
C ILE A 9 -43.64 1.03 5.16
N GLN A 10 -44.00 2.25 4.79
CA GLN A 10 -44.31 3.32 5.76
C GLN A 10 -45.55 2.99 6.60
N GLU A 11 -46.60 2.43 5.99
CA GLU A 11 -47.80 1.95 6.69
C GLU A 11 -47.46 0.81 7.66
N TYR A 12 -46.63 -0.14 7.23
CA TYR A 12 -46.10 -1.22 8.08
C TYR A 12 -45.32 -0.68 9.28
N LEU A 13 -44.36 0.22 9.06
CA LEU A 13 -43.54 0.79 10.14
C LEU A 13 -44.41 1.47 11.19
N LYS A 14 -45.45 2.20 10.76
CA LYS A 14 -46.41 2.85 11.67
C LYS A 14 -47.20 1.82 12.48
N LYS A 15 -47.67 0.75 11.83
CA LYS A 15 -48.44 -0.35 12.45
C LYS A 15 -47.60 -1.09 13.49
N VAL A 16 -46.35 -1.44 13.17
CA VAL A 16 -45.41 -2.11 14.08
C VAL A 16 -45.03 -1.23 15.27
N LYS A 17 -44.76 0.07 15.06
CA LYS A 17 -44.47 1.01 16.16
C LYS A 17 -45.63 1.15 17.16
N SER A 18 -46.87 0.96 16.70
CA SER A 18 -48.07 1.04 17.54
C SER A 18 -48.47 -0.28 18.21
N ALA A 19 -47.83 -1.40 17.85
CA ALA A 19 -48.17 -2.72 18.34
C ALA A 19 -47.33 -3.11 19.57
N ASN A 20 -47.99 -3.54 20.64
CA ASN A 20 -47.35 -3.95 21.90
C ASN A 20 -47.18 -5.48 22.04
N LYS A 21 -47.73 -6.25 21.10
CA LYS A 21 -47.68 -7.72 21.08
C LYS A 21 -46.97 -8.19 19.81
N GLU A 22 -46.09 -9.17 19.97
CA GLU A 22 -45.33 -9.79 18.89
C GLU A 22 -46.24 -10.36 17.79
N LEU A 23 -47.31 -11.08 18.18
CA LEU A 23 -48.30 -11.61 17.23
C LEU A 23 -48.88 -10.52 16.32
N THR A 24 -49.16 -9.33 16.86
CA THR A 24 -49.69 -8.20 16.07
C THR A 24 -48.65 -7.64 15.10
N LYS A 25 -47.37 -7.65 15.48
CA LYS A 25 -46.25 -7.27 14.60
C LYS A 25 -46.03 -8.29 13.50
N LYS A 26 -46.13 -9.59 13.82
CA LYS A 26 -46.05 -10.72 12.88
C LYS A 26 -47.16 -10.66 11.82
N GLU A 27 -48.40 -10.38 12.22
CA GLU A 27 -49.51 -10.15 11.30
C GLU A 27 -49.31 -8.90 10.42
N ALA A 28 -48.77 -7.81 10.99
CA ALA A 28 -48.43 -6.62 10.20
C ALA A 28 -47.34 -6.92 9.17
N PHE A 29 -46.37 -7.77 9.50
CA PHE A 29 -45.32 -8.21 8.58
C PHE A 29 -45.87 -9.13 7.49
N LYS A 30 -46.75 -10.09 7.83
CA LYS A 30 -47.49 -10.90 6.86
C LYS A 30 -48.22 -10.04 5.83
N ASP A 31 -49.00 -9.08 6.33
CA ASP A 31 -49.78 -8.15 5.53
C ASP A 31 -48.88 -7.32 4.61
N LEU A 32 -47.73 -6.85 5.10
CA LEU A 32 -46.73 -6.18 4.27
C LEU A 32 -46.25 -7.09 3.14
N LEU A 33 -45.81 -8.32 3.44
CA LEU A 33 -45.29 -9.26 2.46
C LEU A 33 -46.33 -9.58 1.39
N ASN A 34 -47.56 -9.89 1.79
CA ASN A 34 -48.66 -10.19 0.86
C ASN A 34 -48.98 -9.02 -0.08
N ARG A 35 -48.82 -7.78 0.38
CA ARG A 35 -49.05 -6.58 -0.44
C ARG A 35 -47.85 -6.22 -1.32
N LEU A 36 -46.62 -6.51 -0.87
CA LEU A 36 -45.40 -6.27 -1.64
C LEU A 36 -45.25 -7.25 -2.81
N TYR A 37 -45.65 -8.51 -2.62
CA TYR A 37 -45.50 -9.61 -3.59
C TYR A 37 -46.85 -10.13 -4.10
N ALA A 38 -47.87 -9.26 -4.17
CA ALA A 38 -49.25 -9.62 -4.50
C ALA A 38 -49.42 -10.26 -5.90
N ASP A 39 -48.46 -10.02 -6.80
CA ASP A 39 -48.50 -10.48 -8.18
C ASP A 39 -47.76 -11.82 -8.38
N ASP A 40 -46.98 -12.29 -7.38
CA ASP A 40 -46.25 -13.56 -7.44
C ASP A 40 -46.96 -14.66 -6.62
N LYS A 41 -47.62 -15.59 -7.34
CA LYS A 41 -48.39 -16.68 -6.72
C LYS A 41 -47.52 -17.72 -6.02
N GLU A 42 -46.24 -17.85 -6.35
CA GLU A 42 -45.33 -18.78 -5.67
C GLU A 42 -44.86 -18.18 -4.35
N ILE A 43 -44.54 -16.89 -4.34
CA ILE A 43 -44.19 -16.15 -3.13
C ILE A 43 -45.37 -16.03 -2.18
N ILE A 44 -46.59 -15.81 -2.66
CA ILE A 44 -47.76 -15.81 -1.76
C ILE A 44 -47.92 -17.16 -1.05
N ARG A 45 -47.75 -18.28 -1.77
CA ARG A 45 -47.74 -19.62 -1.16
C ARG A 45 -46.60 -19.78 -0.16
N LEU A 46 -45.47 -19.12 -0.39
CA LEU A 46 -44.32 -19.13 0.50
C LEU A 46 -44.54 -18.25 1.75
N ILE A 47 -45.09 -17.05 1.60
CA ILE A 47 -45.49 -16.15 2.68
C ILE A 47 -46.49 -16.88 3.58
N ASP A 48 -47.44 -17.62 3.01
CA ASP A 48 -48.37 -18.45 3.78
C ASP A 48 -47.65 -19.55 4.56
N LYS A 49 -46.59 -20.19 4.04
CA LYS A 49 -45.75 -21.13 4.82
C LYS A 49 -44.99 -20.42 5.96
N ILE A 50 -44.45 -19.23 5.71
CA ILE A 50 -43.74 -18.40 6.71
C ILE A 50 -44.69 -17.96 7.84
N THR A 51 -45.97 -17.73 7.52
CA THR A 51 -46.93 -17.13 8.46
C THR A 51 -47.96 -18.07 9.06
N LEU A 52 -48.21 -19.23 8.46
CA LEU A 52 -49.02 -20.30 9.08
C LEU A 52 -48.29 -21.02 10.22
N GLY A 53 -47.03 -20.69 10.49
CA GLY A 53 -46.29 -21.26 11.60
C GLY A 53 -46.24 -22.78 11.51
N SER A 54 -45.63 -23.33 10.45
CA SER A 54 -44.99 -24.62 10.66
C SER A 54 -43.80 -24.33 11.58
N GLU A 55 -44.01 -24.36 12.89
CA GLU A 55 -42.95 -24.55 13.88
C GLU A 55 -42.12 -25.75 13.39
N ARG A 56 -41.08 -25.48 12.60
CA ARG A 56 -40.30 -26.55 12.01
C ARG A 56 -39.45 -27.03 13.16
N THR A 57 -39.86 -28.18 13.67
CA THR A 57 -39.17 -28.86 14.75
C THR A 57 -37.71 -29.06 14.34
N ILE A 58 -36.81 -28.47 15.11
CA ILE A 58 -35.39 -28.76 15.03
C ILE A 58 -35.09 -29.81 16.08
N LEU A 59 -34.66 -30.98 15.61
CA LEU A 59 -34.21 -32.08 16.45
C LEU A 59 -32.73 -31.88 16.80
N ASN A 60 -32.25 -32.61 17.80
CA ASN A 60 -30.83 -32.71 18.11
C ASN A 60 -30.16 -31.45 18.68
N ILE A 61 -30.91 -30.51 19.29
CA ILE A 61 -30.34 -29.29 19.90
C ILE A 61 -29.51 -29.67 21.14
N PRO A 62 -28.21 -29.36 21.20
CA PRO A 62 -27.36 -29.72 22.32
C PRO A 62 -27.45 -28.73 23.48
N ARG A 63 -28.22 -29.09 24.50
CA ARG A 63 -28.25 -28.37 25.79
C ARG A 63 -27.35 -29.04 26.83
N LYS A 64 -27.07 -28.31 27.91
CA LYS A 64 -26.14 -28.69 28.99
C LYS A 64 -26.28 -30.11 29.52
N ASP A 65 -27.52 -30.62 29.61
CA ASP A 65 -27.79 -31.91 30.26
C ASP A 65 -28.48 -32.95 29.36
N LYS A 66 -29.06 -32.55 28.19
CA LYS A 66 -29.79 -33.44 27.26
C LYS A 66 -29.85 -32.90 25.82
N ILE A 67 -30.08 -33.79 24.86
CA ILE A 67 -30.52 -33.43 23.51
C ILE A 67 -31.99 -32.98 23.56
N HIS A 68 -32.28 -31.79 23.05
CA HIS A 68 -33.60 -31.16 23.08
C HIS A 68 -34.24 -31.04 21.69
N ARG A 69 -35.55 -30.79 21.69
CA ARG A 69 -36.37 -30.48 20.52
C ARG A 69 -36.80 -29.02 20.64
N GLY A 70 -36.46 -28.18 19.67
CA GLY A 70 -36.88 -26.77 19.63
C GLY A 70 -37.78 -26.47 18.43
N SER A 71 -38.51 -25.36 18.50
CA SER A 71 -39.34 -24.84 17.40
C SER A 71 -38.81 -23.46 17.05
N ALA A 72 -38.20 -23.32 15.87
CA ALA A 72 -37.83 -21.99 15.35
C ALA A 72 -39.07 -21.29 14.80
N ASP A 73 -39.17 -19.97 15.00
CA ASP A 73 -40.30 -19.15 14.53
C ASP A 73 -40.48 -19.18 13.01
N THR A 74 -39.37 -19.24 12.27
CA THR A 74 -39.35 -19.45 10.82
C THR A 74 -38.08 -20.18 10.45
N LEU A 75 -38.24 -21.34 9.81
CA LEU A 75 -37.15 -22.07 9.15
C LEU A 75 -37.53 -22.29 7.68
N PHE A 76 -36.94 -21.48 6.81
CA PHE A 76 -37.19 -21.53 5.38
C PHE A 76 -35.87 -21.61 4.61
N ASN A 77 -35.75 -22.59 3.72
CA ASN A 77 -34.48 -22.96 3.08
C ASN A 77 -33.36 -23.06 4.13
N ASN A 78 -32.39 -22.16 4.03
CA ASN A 78 -31.20 -22.02 4.86
C ASN A 78 -31.31 -20.77 5.75
N ILE A 79 -32.51 -20.36 6.16
CA ILE A 79 -32.73 -19.14 6.94
C ILE A 79 -33.51 -19.48 8.18
N ILE A 80 -32.97 -19.07 9.32
CA ILE A 80 -33.57 -19.21 10.64
C ILE A 80 -33.83 -17.81 11.16
N ILE A 81 -35.11 -17.50 11.41
CA ILE A 81 -35.51 -16.21 11.96
C ILE A 81 -36.17 -16.45 13.31
N GLU A 82 -35.69 -15.74 14.33
CA GLU A 82 -36.33 -15.65 15.63
C GLU A 82 -36.95 -14.26 15.78
N PHE A 83 -38.26 -14.21 16.06
CA PHE A 83 -38.98 -12.96 16.24
C PHE A 83 -39.14 -12.65 17.72
N GLU A 84 -38.93 -11.38 18.06
CA GLU A 84 -38.93 -10.92 19.44
C GLU A 84 -39.84 -9.69 19.58
N ASN A 85 -40.47 -9.51 20.73
CA ASN A 85 -41.30 -8.32 20.93
C ASN A 85 -40.44 -7.04 21.08
N ASP A 86 -39.28 -7.14 21.74
CA ASP A 86 -38.30 -6.05 21.88
C ASP A 86 -36.88 -6.62 21.91
N LEU A 87 -36.16 -6.47 20.80
CA LEU A 87 -34.83 -7.03 20.62
C LEU A 87 -33.81 -6.38 21.56
N LYS A 88 -34.07 -5.19 22.15
CA LYS A 88 -33.15 -4.61 23.14
C LYS A 88 -33.13 -5.40 24.44
N ILE A 89 -34.22 -6.09 24.77
CA ILE A 89 -34.38 -6.85 26.02
C ILE A 89 -33.95 -8.31 25.80
N THR A 90 -34.32 -8.90 24.67
CA THR A 90 -34.21 -10.36 24.43
C THR A 90 -33.09 -10.78 23.47
N LEU A 91 -32.20 -9.85 23.06
CA LEU A 91 -31.14 -10.16 22.10
C LEU A 91 -30.28 -11.38 22.47
N ASP A 92 -29.80 -11.44 23.70
CA ASP A 92 -28.91 -12.54 24.13
C ASP A 92 -29.64 -13.88 24.14
N HIS A 93 -30.95 -13.88 24.47
CA HIS A 93 -31.80 -15.06 24.40
C HIS A 93 -32.00 -15.53 22.96
N SER A 94 -32.36 -14.62 22.05
CA SER A 94 -32.54 -14.94 20.62
C SER A 94 -31.26 -15.49 19.98
N LYS A 95 -30.08 -14.99 20.39
CA LYS A 95 -28.78 -15.52 19.95
C LYS A 95 -28.55 -16.96 20.40
N GLU A 96 -28.82 -17.26 21.66
CA GLU A 96 -28.67 -18.60 22.22
C GLU A 96 -29.62 -19.58 21.52
N GLN A 97 -30.86 -19.16 21.23
CA GLN A 97 -31.81 -19.96 20.45
C GLN A 97 -31.30 -20.21 19.01
N LEU A 98 -30.86 -19.16 18.30
CA LEU A 98 -30.30 -19.29 16.95
C LEU A 98 -29.06 -20.21 16.92
N ALA A 99 -28.20 -20.14 17.94
CA ALA A 99 -27.05 -21.03 18.11
C ALA A 99 -27.50 -22.49 18.30
N GLY A 100 -28.47 -22.72 19.17
CA GLY A 100 -29.07 -24.04 19.38
C GLY A 100 -29.70 -24.61 18.11
N TYR A 101 -30.42 -23.78 17.33
CA TYR A 101 -31.03 -24.17 16.06
C TYR A 101 -30.00 -24.54 15.00
N LEU A 102 -28.94 -23.75 14.85
CA LEU A 102 -27.84 -24.07 13.93
C LEU A 102 -27.17 -25.41 14.29
N LEU A 103 -26.84 -25.61 15.57
CA LEU A 103 -26.22 -26.85 16.04
C LEU A 103 -27.15 -28.07 15.87
N GLY A 104 -28.45 -27.90 16.11
CA GLY A 104 -29.45 -28.93 15.90
C GLY A 104 -29.56 -29.37 14.43
N GLN A 105 -29.49 -28.43 13.49
CA GLN A 105 -29.45 -28.74 12.06
C GLN A 105 -28.16 -29.43 11.65
N LEU A 106 -27.02 -28.93 12.15
CA LEU A 106 -25.71 -29.52 11.92
C LEU A 106 -25.65 -30.99 12.36
N ARG A 107 -26.16 -31.29 13.55
CA ARG A 107 -26.21 -32.65 14.11
C ARG A 107 -27.26 -33.54 13.44
N SER A 108 -28.23 -32.94 12.77
CA SER A 108 -29.23 -33.65 11.96
C SER A 108 -28.72 -33.99 10.54
N GLY A 109 -27.45 -33.66 10.25
CA GLY A 109 -26.80 -33.95 8.98
C GLY A 109 -26.99 -32.87 7.92
N GLU A 110 -27.63 -31.74 8.27
CA GLU A 110 -27.62 -30.54 7.43
C GLU A 110 -26.28 -29.79 7.63
N GLY A 111 -25.85 -28.97 6.66
CA GLY A 111 -24.60 -28.19 6.79
C GLY A 111 -24.74 -27.04 7.79
N TYR A 112 -23.69 -26.23 7.98
CA TYR A 112 -23.76 -24.98 8.78
C TYR A 112 -24.23 -23.77 7.94
N ASN A 113 -24.70 -24.01 6.71
CA ASN A 113 -25.12 -22.98 5.76
C ASN A 113 -26.49 -22.43 6.15
N PHE A 114 -26.57 -21.69 7.25
CA PHE A 114 -27.77 -21.00 7.67
C PHE A 114 -27.52 -19.52 7.90
N THR A 115 -28.42 -18.68 7.39
CA THR A 115 -28.52 -17.26 7.76
C THR A 115 -29.35 -17.17 9.03
N LEU A 116 -28.73 -16.66 10.10
CA LEU A 116 -29.37 -16.53 11.41
C LEU A 116 -29.83 -15.08 11.59
N ILE A 117 -31.11 -14.86 11.80
CA ILE A 117 -31.70 -13.53 11.91
C ILE A 117 -32.49 -13.42 13.22
N ALA A 118 -32.28 -12.34 13.97
CA ALA A 118 -33.15 -11.96 15.09
C ALA A 118 -33.80 -10.60 14.79
N SER A 119 -35.11 -10.48 15.02
CA SER A 119 -35.82 -9.23 14.73
C SER A 119 -36.97 -8.89 15.66
N ASP A 120 -37.13 -7.60 15.96
CA ASP A 120 -38.34 -7.03 16.57
C ASP A 120 -39.27 -6.33 15.57
N PHE A 121 -39.17 -6.72 14.29
CA PHE A 121 -39.90 -6.18 13.15
C PHE A 121 -39.47 -4.76 12.72
N ILE A 122 -38.56 -4.11 13.47
CA ILE A 122 -37.94 -2.82 13.12
C ILE A 122 -36.43 -2.97 12.96
N ASN A 123 -35.79 -3.60 13.96
CA ASN A 123 -34.40 -3.96 13.99
C ASN A 123 -34.26 -5.39 13.47
N TRP A 124 -33.42 -5.59 12.48
CA TRP A 124 -33.13 -6.88 11.87
C TRP A 124 -31.65 -7.13 12.00
N LYS A 125 -31.25 -8.09 12.84
CA LYS A 125 -29.86 -8.40 13.10
C LYS A 125 -29.51 -9.75 12.50
N VAL A 126 -28.40 -9.80 11.76
CA VAL A 126 -27.90 -11.01 11.12
C VAL A 126 -26.67 -11.50 11.87
N PHE A 127 -26.60 -12.80 12.11
CA PHE A 127 -25.54 -13.43 12.90
C PHE A 127 -24.84 -14.54 12.13
N VAL A 128 -23.55 -14.71 12.42
CA VAL A 128 -22.71 -15.81 11.94
C VAL A 128 -21.90 -16.40 13.10
N PRO A 129 -21.57 -17.70 13.06
CA PRO A 129 -20.65 -18.32 14.02
C PRO A 129 -19.28 -17.62 14.06
N ASP A 130 -18.64 -17.61 15.23
CA ASP A 130 -17.26 -17.16 15.35
C ASP A 130 -16.29 -18.09 14.62
N VAL A 131 -15.43 -17.51 13.78
CA VAL A 131 -14.47 -18.26 12.93
C VAL A 131 -13.57 -19.17 13.76
N SER A 132 -13.20 -18.74 14.97
CA SER A 132 -12.34 -19.52 15.87
C SER A 132 -12.99 -20.79 16.43
N GLN A 133 -14.33 -20.89 16.32
CA GLN A 133 -15.13 -22.01 16.83
C GLN A 133 -15.68 -22.91 15.72
N LEU A 134 -15.32 -22.66 14.46
CA LEU A 134 -15.75 -23.48 13.33
C LEU A 134 -15.10 -24.87 13.32
N GLU A 135 -13.90 -25.00 13.87
CA GLU A 135 -13.21 -26.29 14.01
C GLU A 135 -13.80 -27.06 15.19
N GLY A 136 -14.50 -28.16 14.91
CA GLY A 136 -15.17 -28.95 15.93
C GLY A 136 -16.52 -28.38 16.41
N ILE A 137 -17.15 -27.50 15.63
CA ILE A 137 -18.45 -26.86 15.94
C ILE A 137 -19.53 -27.87 16.32
N GLU A 138 -19.49 -29.08 15.75
CA GLU A 138 -20.40 -30.19 16.07
C GLU A 138 -20.37 -30.61 17.55
N ASN A 139 -19.27 -30.35 18.26
CA ASN A 139 -19.07 -30.74 19.65
C ASN A 139 -19.55 -29.67 20.65
N LEU A 140 -19.88 -28.46 20.17
CA LEU A 140 -20.33 -27.36 21.02
C LEU A 140 -21.78 -27.52 21.47
N GLN A 141 -22.13 -26.88 22.58
CA GLN A 141 -23.49 -26.70 23.08
C GLN A 141 -24.05 -25.31 22.75
N GLU A 142 -25.37 -25.12 22.88
CA GLU A 142 -26.06 -23.87 22.48
C GLU A 142 -25.47 -22.60 23.12
N HIS A 143 -25.06 -22.68 24.39
CA HIS A 143 -24.49 -21.57 25.14
C HIS A 143 -22.97 -21.36 24.91
N GLU A 144 -22.32 -22.30 24.24
CA GLU A 144 -20.87 -22.28 23.97
C GLU A 144 -20.54 -21.67 22.59
N LEU A 145 -21.48 -21.78 21.64
CA LEU A 145 -21.32 -21.23 20.30
C LEU A 145 -21.52 -19.71 20.31
N VAL A 146 -20.45 -18.98 20.00
CA VAL A 146 -20.47 -17.53 19.89
C VAL A 146 -20.98 -17.12 18.52
N LEU A 147 -22.02 -16.29 18.51
CA LEU A 147 -22.57 -15.66 17.31
C LEU A 147 -22.18 -14.19 17.21
N ASN A 148 -21.45 -13.84 16.15
CA ASN A 148 -21.03 -12.49 15.84
C ASN A 148 -22.05 -11.79 14.95
N GLU A 149 -22.36 -10.52 15.27
CA GLU A 149 -23.26 -9.70 14.48
C GLU A 149 -22.57 -9.24 13.19
N VAL A 150 -23.16 -9.54 12.04
CA VAL A 150 -22.75 -9.02 10.74
C VAL A 150 -23.37 -7.63 10.57
N LYS A 151 -22.69 -6.61 11.10
CA LYS A 151 -23.20 -5.22 11.13
C LYS A 151 -23.58 -4.67 9.77
N SER A 152 -22.92 -5.13 8.70
CA SER A 152 -23.23 -4.76 7.31
C SER A 152 -24.56 -5.33 6.81
N SER A 153 -24.93 -6.52 7.28
CA SER A 153 -26.17 -7.20 6.90
C SER A 153 -27.34 -6.87 7.83
N ALA A 154 -27.09 -6.26 8.99
CA ALA A 154 -28.11 -5.78 9.90
C ALA A 154 -28.82 -4.54 9.34
N PHE A 155 -30.12 -4.42 9.59
CA PHE A 155 -30.94 -3.33 9.09
C PHE A 155 -31.81 -2.73 10.20
N VAL A 156 -31.96 -1.40 10.20
CA VAL A 156 -32.88 -0.69 11.10
C VAL A 156 -33.84 0.13 10.25
N LEU A 157 -35.10 -0.29 10.23
CA LEU A 157 -36.14 0.36 9.44
C LEU A 157 -36.52 1.71 10.05
N ASN A 158 -36.45 2.76 9.22
CA ASN A 158 -36.91 4.10 9.55
C ASN A 158 -37.62 4.75 8.33
N GLU A 159 -38.08 5.98 8.50
CA GLU A 159 -38.89 6.68 7.50
C GLU A 159 -38.11 7.09 6.23
N ARG A 160 -36.77 7.08 6.26
CA ARG A 160 -35.90 7.55 5.18
C ARG A 160 -35.31 6.42 4.32
N ASN A 161 -35.38 5.17 4.77
CA ASN A 161 -34.73 4.02 4.12
C ASN A 161 -35.72 2.90 3.74
N THR A 162 -36.97 3.26 3.48
CA THR A 162 -38.03 2.30 3.16
C THR A 162 -37.81 1.57 1.84
N GLU A 163 -37.18 2.21 0.86
CA GLU A 163 -36.79 1.57 -0.40
C GLU A 163 -35.70 0.52 -0.18
N GLU A 164 -34.66 0.85 0.59
CA GLU A 164 -33.60 -0.09 0.94
C GLU A 164 -34.14 -1.32 1.71
N PHE A 165 -35.17 -1.12 2.55
CA PHE A 165 -35.79 -2.21 3.30
C PHE A 165 -36.51 -3.23 2.41
N PHE A 166 -37.13 -2.78 1.31
CA PHE A 166 -37.71 -3.69 0.32
C PHE A 166 -36.64 -4.65 -0.21
N TYR A 167 -35.52 -4.09 -0.69
CA TYR A 167 -34.40 -4.86 -1.21
C TYR A 167 -33.74 -5.73 -0.14
N TRP A 168 -33.72 -5.29 1.12
CA TRP A 168 -33.24 -6.11 2.23
C TRP A 168 -34.13 -7.33 2.47
N ILE A 169 -35.47 -7.14 2.51
CA ILE A 169 -36.43 -8.24 2.65
C ILE A 169 -36.29 -9.21 1.48
N ASP A 170 -36.27 -8.71 0.25
CA ASP A 170 -36.15 -9.54 -0.94
C ASP A 170 -34.86 -10.36 -0.91
N ARG A 171 -33.71 -9.71 -0.67
CA ARG A 171 -32.38 -10.35 -0.57
C ARG A 171 -32.36 -11.57 0.35
N PHE A 172 -32.98 -11.46 1.53
CA PHE A 172 -32.97 -12.55 2.49
C PHE A 172 -34.11 -13.53 2.25
N LEU A 173 -35.36 -13.09 2.05
CA LEU A 173 -36.51 -13.99 2.08
C LEU A 173 -36.90 -14.59 0.73
N PHE A 174 -36.71 -13.89 -0.38
CA PHE A 174 -37.34 -14.25 -1.67
C PHE A 174 -36.37 -14.33 -2.85
N LYS A 175 -35.37 -13.43 -2.91
CA LYS A 175 -34.33 -13.34 -3.95
C LYS A 175 -34.89 -13.19 -5.37
N GLU A 176 -35.95 -12.40 -5.56
CA GLU A 176 -36.54 -12.20 -6.90
C GLU A 176 -35.69 -11.28 -7.79
N GLU A 177 -35.12 -10.20 -7.24
CA GLU A 177 -34.40 -9.21 -8.04
C GLU A 177 -32.88 -9.34 -7.82
N LYS A 178 -32.11 -9.41 -8.92
CA LYS A 178 -30.64 -9.34 -8.87
C LYS A 178 -30.21 -8.00 -8.26
N LEU A 179 -29.29 -8.05 -7.30
CA LEU A 179 -28.80 -6.86 -6.60
C LEU A 179 -27.84 -6.06 -7.48
N LYS A 180 -28.00 -4.74 -7.59
CA LYS A 180 -26.95 -3.90 -8.20
C LYS A 180 -25.60 -4.15 -7.52
N ALA A 181 -24.59 -4.50 -8.31
CA ALA A 181 -23.22 -4.78 -7.87
C ALA A 181 -22.44 -3.49 -7.57
N THR A 182 -22.63 -2.93 -6.37
CA THR A 182 -21.80 -1.84 -5.85
C THR A 182 -20.56 -2.40 -5.15
N LEU A 183 -19.46 -1.62 -5.08
CA LEU A 183 -18.21 -2.02 -4.43
C LEU A 183 -18.46 -2.59 -3.03
N LYS A 184 -19.19 -1.83 -2.20
CA LYS A 184 -19.49 -2.21 -0.81
C LYS A 184 -20.24 -3.54 -0.69
N ARG A 185 -21.19 -3.82 -1.59
CA ARG A 185 -21.99 -5.06 -1.52
C ARG A 185 -21.17 -6.27 -1.94
N ILE A 186 -20.29 -6.08 -2.92
CA ILE A 186 -19.36 -7.12 -3.39
C ILE A 186 -18.28 -7.39 -2.33
N GLU A 187 -17.74 -6.36 -1.68
CA GLU A 187 -16.89 -6.50 -0.49
C GLU A 187 -17.58 -7.32 0.60
N GLU A 188 -18.83 -7.00 0.95
CA GLU A 188 -19.59 -7.76 1.96
C GLU A 188 -19.83 -9.23 1.58
N ALA A 189 -20.02 -9.54 0.30
CA ALA A 189 -20.33 -10.88 -0.19
C ALA A 189 -19.09 -11.76 -0.42
N PHE A 190 -17.93 -11.18 -0.75
CA PHE A 190 -16.71 -11.92 -1.14
C PHE A 190 -15.46 -11.54 -0.33
N GLY A 191 -15.58 -10.57 0.59
CA GLY A 191 -14.51 -10.08 1.46
C GLY A 191 -14.18 -11.02 2.62
N TYR A 192 -13.26 -10.59 3.50
CA TYR A 192 -12.63 -11.46 4.49
C TYR A 192 -13.62 -12.03 5.52
N GLN A 193 -14.71 -11.28 5.76
CA GLN A 193 -15.76 -11.65 6.70
C GLN A 193 -16.91 -12.41 6.04
N SER A 194 -16.87 -12.63 4.73
CA SER A 194 -17.96 -13.27 4.02
C SER A 194 -17.96 -14.79 4.21
N TYR A 195 -19.16 -15.36 4.26
CA TYR A 195 -19.34 -16.81 4.29
C TYR A 195 -18.67 -17.48 3.08
N VAL A 196 -18.76 -16.86 1.90
CA VAL A 196 -18.16 -17.39 0.67
C VAL A 196 -16.64 -17.47 0.79
N PHE A 197 -15.99 -16.43 1.32
CA PHE A 197 -14.55 -16.42 1.48
C PHE A 197 -14.08 -17.43 2.53
N ILE A 198 -14.64 -17.39 3.75
CA ILE A 198 -14.30 -18.32 4.84
C ILE A 198 -14.47 -19.76 4.36
N GLU A 199 -15.64 -19.99 3.77
CA GLU A 199 -16.05 -21.02 2.82
C GLU A 199 -14.94 -21.71 2.03
N SER A 200 -14.56 -20.92 1.04
CA SER A 200 -13.64 -21.26 -0.02
C SER A 200 -12.23 -21.44 0.53
N PHE A 201 -11.82 -20.56 1.44
CA PHE A 201 -10.47 -20.56 1.99
C PHE A 201 -10.20 -21.80 2.83
N ARG A 202 -11.17 -22.26 3.65
CA ARG A 202 -11.05 -23.49 4.45
C ARG A 202 -10.84 -24.71 3.55
N GLU A 203 -11.68 -24.89 2.53
CA GLU A 203 -11.59 -26.02 1.61
C GLU A 203 -10.35 -25.96 0.71
N LEU A 204 -10.00 -24.76 0.20
CA LEU A 204 -8.76 -24.54 -0.55
C LEU A 204 -7.53 -24.91 0.28
N ASN A 205 -7.46 -24.46 1.54
CA ASN A 205 -6.33 -24.75 2.42
C ASN A 205 -6.24 -26.25 2.77
N LYS A 206 -7.38 -26.89 3.04
CA LYS A 206 -7.46 -28.34 3.29
C LYS A 206 -6.90 -29.13 2.11
N TRP A 207 -7.36 -28.83 0.90
CA TRP A 207 -6.87 -29.54 -0.30
C TRP A 207 -5.41 -29.20 -0.62
N PHE A 208 -5.01 -27.93 -0.51
CA PHE A 208 -3.66 -27.47 -0.83
C PHE A 208 -2.58 -28.19 -0.03
N ASN A 209 -2.84 -28.52 1.23
CA ASN A 209 -1.88 -29.26 2.07
C ASN A 209 -1.55 -30.66 1.54
N GLU A 210 -2.48 -31.28 0.82
CA GLU A 210 -2.23 -32.52 0.08
C GLU A 210 -1.69 -32.22 -1.33
N ALA A 211 -2.30 -31.25 -2.03
CA ALA A 211 -2.00 -30.93 -3.41
C ALA A 211 -0.56 -30.44 -3.63
N LYS A 212 0.02 -29.72 -2.66
CA LYS A 212 1.41 -29.21 -2.72
C LYS A 212 2.48 -30.31 -2.78
N LYS A 213 2.12 -31.56 -2.51
CA LYS A 213 3.01 -32.73 -2.66
C LYS A 213 3.13 -33.16 -4.14
N PHE A 214 2.26 -32.66 -5.02
CA PHE A 214 2.32 -32.93 -6.45
C PHE A 214 3.19 -31.90 -7.17
N GLY A 215 4.02 -32.36 -8.12
CA GLY A 215 5.03 -31.53 -8.80
C GLY A 215 4.48 -30.28 -9.49
N GLU A 216 3.31 -30.36 -10.13
CA GLU A 216 2.68 -29.23 -10.84
C GLU A 216 2.28 -28.08 -9.89
N VAL A 217 1.72 -28.42 -8.71
CA VAL A 217 1.25 -27.45 -7.72
C VAL A 217 2.45 -26.81 -7.04
N GLN A 218 3.45 -27.62 -6.71
CA GLN A 218 4.71 -27.15 -6.14
C GLN A 218 5.42 -26.17 -7.08
N VAL A 219 5.49 -26.47 -8.38
CA VAL A 219 6.12 -25.57 -9.36
C VAL A 219 5.34 -24.27 -9.50
N SER A 220 4.01 -24.35 -9.55
CA SER A 220 3.16 -23.15 -9.60
C SER A 220 3.40 -22.24 -8.39
N TYR A 221 3.47 -22.81 -7.19
CA TYR A 221 3.78 -22.09 -5.95
C TYR A 221 5.21 -21.51 -5.93
N GLU A 222 6.21 -22.32 -6.27
CA GLU A 222 7.62 -21.91 -6.31
C GLU A 222 7.85 -20.76 -7.29
N GLN A 223 7.30 -20.88 -8.49
CA GLN A 223 7.48 -19.86 -9.51
C GLN A 223 6.66 -18.62 -9.23
N TRP A 224 5.46 -18.73 -8.65
CA TRP A 224 4.72 -17.56 -8.17
C TRP A 224 5.53 -16.78 -7.15
N SER A 225 6.07 -17.48 -6.14
CA SER A 225 6.92 -16.90 -5.11
C SER A 225 8.18 -16.26 -5.70
N LYS A 226 8.88 -16.96 -6.60
CA LYS A 226 10.09 -16.47 -7.27
C LYS A 226 9.79 -15.27 -8.16
N PHE A 227 8.74 -15.33 -8.96
CA PHE A 227 8.35 -14.27 -9.89
C PHE A 227 8.00 -12.98 -9.13
N LEU A 228 7.16 -13.07 -8.10
CA LEU A 228 6.82 -11.93 -7.24
C LEU A 228 8.04 -11.43 -6.45
N SER A 229 8.93 -12.31 -6.00
CA SER A 229 10.17 -11.91 -5.32
C SER A 229 11.13 -11.15 -6.24
N ILE A 230 11.24 -11.53 -7.51
CA ILE A 230 12.04 -10.82 -8.51
C ILE A 230 11.40 -9.47 -8.84
N ALA A 231 10.09 -9.47 -9.08
CA ALA A 231 9.28 -8.30 -9.42
C ALA A 231 9.39 -7.19 -8.36
N TYR A 232 9.22 -7.56 -7.09
CA TYR A 232 9.12 -6.62 -5.97
C TYR A 232 10.39 -6.54 -5.13
N GLY A 233 11.44 -7.30 -5.48
CA GLY A 233 12.71 -7.37 -4.77
C GLY A 233 12.70 -8.19 -3.47
N SER A 234 11.58 -8.22 -2.74
CA SER A 234 11.33 -9.16 -1.64
C SER A 234 9.85 -9.39 -1.46
N PHE A 235 9.42 -10.64 -1.38
CA PHE A 235 8.03 -11.01 -1.17
C PHE A 235 7.92 -12.04 -0.04
N ASP A 236 7.07 -11.78 0.94
CA ASP A 236 6.80 -12.72 2.03
C ASP A 236 5.83 -13.80 1.54
N ALA A 237 6.40 -14.78 0.83
CA ALA A 237 5.62 -15.89 0.28
C ALA A 237 5.10 -16.79 1.41
N ARG A 238 3.79 -16.73 1.63
CA ARG A 238 3.07 -17.55 2.61
C ARG A 238 1.95 -18.31 1.89
N ASP A 239 1.71 -19.54 2.33
CA ASP A 239 0.65 -20.41 1.79
C ASP A 239 -0.70 -19.67 1.76
N ASN A 240 -1.04 -18.92 2.82
CA ASN A 240 -2.29 -18.17 2.90
C ASN A 240 -2.44 -17.10 1.80
N ILE A 241 -1.37 -16.37 1.46
CA ILE A 241 -1.42 -15.35 0.39
C ILE A 241 -1.63 -16.04 -0.97
N PHE A 242 -0.94 -17.16 -1.22
CA PHE A 242 -1.12 -17.92 -2.47
C PHE A 242 -2.57 -18.40 -2.64
N LEU A 243 -3.19 -18.85 -1.55
CA LEU A 243 -4.59 -19.30 -1.54
C LEU A 243 -5.58 -18.15 -1.69
N ILE A 244 -5.34 -17.00 -1.06
CA ILE A 244 -6.16 -15.78 -1.30
C ILE A 244 -6.06 -15.37 -2.77
N HIS A 245 -4.86 -15.39 -3.35
CA HIS A 245 -4.70 -15.08 -4.77
C HIS A 245 -5.39 -16.10 -5.68
N THR A 246 -5.35 -17.38 -5.33
CA THR A 246 -6.08 -18.43 -6.04
C THR A 246 -7.59 -18.19 -5.97
N TYR A 247 -8.13 -17.88 -4.79
CA TYR A 247 -9.54 -17.54 -4.59
C TYR A 247 -9.96 -16.33 -5.46
N LEU A 248 -9.20 -15.25 -5.43
CA LEU A 248 -9.48 -14.06 -6.23
C LEU A 248 -9.36 -14.32 -7.74
N SER A 249 -8.44 -15.18 -8.16
CA SER A 249 -8.35 -15.63 -9.56
C SER A 249 -9.62 -16.38 -9.97
N VAL A 250 -10.14 -17.29 -9.15
CA VAL A 250 -11.42 -17.98 -9.41
C VAL A 250 -12.57 -16.99 -9.45
N PHE A 251 -12.68 -16.13 -8.44
CA PHE A 251 -13.73 -15.13 -8.33
C PHE A 251 -13.78 -14.22 -9.57
N SER A 252 -12.64 -13.69 -10.01
CA SER A 252 -12.55 -12.83 -11.19
C SER A 252 -12.95 -13.54 -12.49
N LYS A 253 -12.65 -14.84 -12.64
CA LYS A 253 -13.03 -15.64 -13.82
C LYS A 253 -14.54 -15.94 -13.83
N MET A 254 -15.10 -16.30 -12.67
CA MET A 254 -16.54 -16.55 -12.53
C MET A 254 -17.35 -15.26 -12.72
N LEU A 255 -16.85 -14.14 -12.20
CA LEU A 255 -17.47 -12.82 -12.39
C LEU A 255 -17.48 -12.45 -13.88
N ALA A 256 -16.35 -12.60 -14.57
CA ALA A 256 -16.26 -12.36 -16.01
C ALA A 256 -17.26 -13.22 -16.79
N TYR A 257 -17.43 -14.49 -16.42
CA TYR A 257 -18.43 -15.35 -17.04
C TYR A 257 -19.85 -14.80 -16.86
N SER A 258 -20.23 -14.41 -15.64
CA SER A 258 -21.58 -13.89 -15.33
C SER A 258 -21.97 -12.62 -16.10
N VAL A 259 -20.99 -11.89 -16.65
CA VAL A 259 -21.22 -10.68 -17.45
C VAL A 259 -21.53 -11.03 -18.91
N VAL A 260 -20.88 -12.08 -19.42
CA VAL A 260 -21.01 -12.50 -20.82
C VAL A 260 -22.06 -13.57 -21.02
N SER A 261 -22.34 -14.38 -19.98
CA SER A 261 -23.44 -15.32 -19.93
C SER A 261 -24.66 -14.68 -19.28
N ASN A 262 -25.83 -15.20 -19.61
CA ASN A 262 -27.08 -14.86 -18.94
C ASN A 262 -27.65 -16.10 -18.24
N ASP A 263 -26.77 -17.05 -17.89
CA ASP A 263 -27.14 -18.37 -17.38
C ASP A 263 -27.30 -18.30 -15.86
N ASP A 264 -28.48 -18.70 -15.38
CA ASP A 264 -28.75 -18.75 -13.94
C ASP A 264 -28.21 -20.04 -13.29
N TYR A 265 -27.74 -21.00 -14.09
CA TYR A 265 -27.17 -22.27 -13.63
C TYR A 265 -25.91 -22.62 -14.42
N ILE A 266 -24.84 -22.99 -13.70
CA ILE A 266 -23.55 -23.40 -14.27
C ILE A 266 -23.29 -24.86 -13.86
N ASP A 267 -23.16 -25.75 -14.86
CA ASP A 267 -22.86 -27.16 -14.60
C ASP A 267 -21.36 -27.44 -14.36
N ASP A 268 -21.00 -28.70 -14.03
CA ASP A 268 -19.58 -29.06 -13.76
C ASP A 268 -18.67 -28.92 -14.98
N THR A 269 -19.20 -29.12 -16.19
CA THR A 269 -18.41 -28.96 -17.43
C THR A 269 -18.19 -27.47 -17.71
N GLU A 270 -19.22 -26.65 -17.55
CA GLU A 270 -19.11 -25.20 -17.69
C GLU A 270 -18.19 -24.58 -16.66
N LEU A 271 -18.30 -24.98 -15.38
CA LEU A 271 -17.38 -24.53 -14.32
C LEU A 271 -15.92 -24.79 -14.71
N ARG A 272 -15.64 -25.97 -15.25
CA ARG A 272 -14.29 -26.32 -15.70
C ARG A 272 -13.86 -25.45 -16.88
N SER A 273 -14.74 -25.27 -17.87
CA SER A 273 -14.48 -24.43 -19.03
C SER A 273 -14.35 -22.92 -18.71
N ILE A 274 -14.89 -22.45 -17.59
CA ILE A 274 -14.63 -21.09 -17.06
C ILE A 274 -13.21 -21.00 -16.50
N LEU A 275 -12.79 -22.00 -15.72
CA LEU A 275 -11.48 -22.01 -15.08
C LEU A 275 -10.32 -22.17 -16.07
N ASP A 276 -10.53 -22.88 -17.17
CA ASP A 276 -9.56 -23.01 -18.27
C ASP A 276 -9.72 -21.95 -19.37
N GLY A 277 -10.81 -21.19 -19.34
CA GLY A 277 -11.09 -20.09 -20.26
C GLY A 277 -11.68 -20.48 -21.62
N THR A 278 -11.83 -21.77 -21.93
CA THR A 278 -12.35 -22.24 -23.23
C THR A 278 -13.78 -21.78 -23.49
N ILE A 279 -14.57 -21.55 -22.44
CA ILE A 279 -15.96 -21.11 -22.58
C ILE A 279 -16.08 -19.72 -23.22
N PHE A 280 -15.09 -18.84 -22.98
CA PHE A 280 -15.08 -17.46 -23.50
C PHE A 280 -14.91 -17.42 -25.02
N TYR A 281 -14.38 -18.49 -25.63
CA TYR A 281 -14.28 -18.59 -27.09
C TYR A 281 -15.64 -18.58 -27.79
N LYS A 282 -16.70 -19.06 -27.11
CA LYS A 282 -18.08 -18.99 -27.61
C LYS A 282 -18.59 -17.55 -27.73
N TYR A 283 -18.02 -16.63 -26.94
CA TYR A 283 -18.38 -15.22 -26.88
C TYR A 283 -17.38 -14.33 -27.62
N ASN A 284 -16.62 -14.89 -28.57
CA ASN A 284 -15.55 -14.19 -29.31
C ASN A 284 -14.44 -13.59 -28.44
N ILE A 285 -14.29 -14.00 -27.19
CA ILE A 285 -13.21 -13.50 -26.31
C ILE A 285 -12.10 -14.53 -26.28
N ARG A 286 -10.90 -14.14 -26.69
CA ARG A 286 -9.67 -14.94 -26.62
C ARG A 286 -8.82 -14.48 -25.43
N ASN A 287 -7.77 -15.25 -25.13
CA ASN A 287 -6.72 -14.97 -24.12
C ASN A 287 -7.21 -14.42 -22.76
N PHE A 288 -8.45 -14.74 -22.33
CA PHE A 288 -8.98 -14.22 -21.08
C PHE A 288 -8.31 -14.90 -19.88
N VAL A 289 -8.36 -16.24 -19.85
CA VAL A 289 -7.61 -17.05 -18.89
C VAL A 289 -6.32 -17.55 -19.54
N ASP A 290 -5.22 -17.41 -18.81
CA ASP A 290 -3.94 -18.02 -19.15
C ASP A 290 -3.66 -19.24 -18.24
N ASN A 291 -2.81 -20.17 -18.70
CA ASN A 291 -2.26 -21.25 -17.86
C ASN A 291 -1.17 -20.69 -16.92
N ASP A 292 -1.60 -19.82 -16.01
CA ASP A 292 -0.76 -19.09 -15.07
C ASP A 292 -0.47 -19.90 -13.78
N PHE A 293 0.05 -19.20 -12.76
CA PHE A 293 0.36 -19.80 -11.46
C PHE A 293 -0.86 -20.35 -10.69
N PHE A 294 -2.08 -19.96 -11.05
CA PHE A 294 -3.31 -20.38 -10.38
C PHE A 294 -4.05 -21.49 -11.13
N HIS A 295 -3.52 -21.95 -12.27
CA HIS A 295 -4.12 -23.02 -13.08
C HIS A 295 -4.19 -24.38 -12.36
N TRP A 296 -3.42 -24.59 -11.30
CA TRP A 296 -3.35 -25.84 -10.54
C TRP A 296 -4.72 -26.37 -10.03
N ILE A 297 -5.71 -25.49 -9.89
CA ILE A 297 -7.08 -25.83 -9.49
C ILE A 297 -7.88 -26.56 -10.57
N ASN A 298 -7.46 -26.49 -11.84
CA ASN A 298 -8.16 -27.05 -12.99
C ASN A 298 -7.74 -28.50 -13.31
N THR A 299 -6.71 -29.02 -12.62
CA THR A 299 -6.30 -30.41 -12.82
C THR A 299 -7.41 -31.34 -12.33
N GLU A 300 -7.56 -32.52 -12.95
CA GLU A 300 -8.70 -33.40 -12.68
C GLU A 300 -8.86 -33.73 -11.18
N ARG A 301 -7.73 -33.93 -10.49
CA ARG A 301 -7.72 -34.17 -9.04
C ARG A 301 -8.17 -32.93 -8.27
N SER A 302 -7.60 -31.76 -8.58
CA SER A 302 -7.94 -30.53 -7.86
C SER A 302 -9.39 -30.10 -8.11
N PHE A 303 -9.85 -30.16 -9.36
CA PHE A 303 -11.20 -29.79 -9.72
C PHE A 303 -12.24 -30.61 -8.96
N ASN A 304 -12.08 -31.93 -8.92
CA ASN A 304 -13.01 -32.82 -8.22
C ASN A 304 -13.10 -32.54 -6.71
N ASN A 305 -11.98 -32.18 -6.08
CA ASN A 305 -11.95 -31.86 -4.65
C ASN A 305 -12.45 -30.43 -4.35
N LEU A 306 -12.30 -29.49 -5.29
CA LEU A 306 -12.63 -28.07 -5.09
C LEU A 306 -13.95 -27.63 -5.74
N LYS A 307 -14.64 -28.48 -6.51
CA LYS A 307 -15.86 -28.10 -7.25
C LYS A 307 -16.96 -27.46 -6.39
N LYS A 308 -17.03 -27.79 -5.10
CA LYS A 308 -17.97 -27.16 -4.15
C LYS A 308 -17.65 -25.70 -3.91
N VAL A 309 -16.36 -25.34 -3.84
CA VAL A 309 -15.87 -23.97 -3.72
C VAL A 309 -16.28 -23.16 -4.96
N PHE A 310 -16.05 -23.72 -6.14
CA PHE A 310 -16.37 -23.03 -7.41
C PHE A 310 -17.87 -22.77 -7.56
N ARG A 311 -18.71 -23.77 -7.22
CA ARG A 311 -20.17 -23.61 -7.17
C ARG A 311 -20.59 -22.53 -6.17
N LEU A 312 -20.01 -22.52 -4.97
CA LEU A 312 -20.35 -21.54 -3.95
C LEU A 312 -20.08 -20.11 -4.43
N ILE A 313 -18.92 -19.88 -5.05
CA ILE A 313 -18.57 -18.57 -5.62
C ILE A 313 -19.54 -18.19 -6.75
N ALA A 314 -19.80 -19.09 -7.68
CA ALA A 314 -20.71 -18.85 -8.80
C ALA A 314 -22.15 -18.53 -8.36
N GLN A 315 -22.67 -19.26 -7.37
CA GLN A 315 -24.02 -19.06 -6.82
C GLN A 315 -24.16 -17.73 -6.08
N GLU A 316 -23.10 -17.25 -5.43
CA GLU A 316 -23.18 -15.93 -4.81
C GLU A 316 -23.14 -14.83 -5.87
N ILE A 317 -22.33 -15.00 -6.93
CA ILE A 317 -22.26 -14.04 -8.06
C ILE A 317 -23.62 -13.90 -8.75
N SER A 318 -24.38 -14.99 -8.93
CA SER A 318 -25.68 -14.95 -9.60
C SER A 318 -26.74 -14.11 -8.88
N ASN A 319 -26.52 -13.76 -7.60
CA ASN A 319 -27.40 -12.87 -6.83
C ASN A 319 -27.24 -11.39 -7.23
N PHE A 320 -26.25 -11.05 -8.06
CA PHE A 320 -25.91 -9.68 -8.42
C PHE A 320 -26.12 -9.42 -9.92
N ASP A 321 -26.51 -8.18 -10.22
CA ASP A 321 -26.55 -7.61 -11.56
C ASP A 321 -25.25 -6.83 -11.81
N PHE A 322 -24.50 -7.29 -12.82
CA PHE A 322 -23.25 -6.71 -13.28
C PHE A 322 -23.37 -6.01 -14.65
N GLU A 323 -24.58 -5.77 -15.15
CA GLU A 323 -24.77 -5.09 -16.45
C GLU A 323 -24.32 -3.62 -16.41
N ASN A 324 -24.54 -2.91 -15.30
CA ASN A 324 -24.25 -1.48 -15.15
C ASN A 324 -23.37 -1.22 -13.91
N VAL A 325 -22.16 -1.76 -13.95
CA VAL A 325 -21.17 -1.59 -12.87
C VAL A 325 -20.40 -0.28 -13.05
N ASP A 326 -20.73 0.70 -12.22
CA ASP A 326 -20.11 2.04 -12.24
C ASP A 326 -18.76 2.09 -11.50
N GLU A 327 -18.34 1.01 -10.82
CA GLU A 327 -17.21 0.97 -9.87
C GLU A 327 -16.28 -0.23 -10.10
N ASP A 328 -15.00 -0.12 -9.76
CA ASP A 328 -14.07 -1.27 -9.78
C ASP A 328 -14.34 -2.21 -8.57
N VAL A 329 -15.33 -3.10 -8.70
CA VAL A 329 -15.78 -4.00 -7.63
C VAL A 329 -14.72 -5.00 -7.15
N LEU A 330 -13.82 -5.43 -8.04
CA LEU A 330 -12.77 -6.42 -7.71
C LEU A 330 -11.67 -5.81 -6.86
N LYS A 331 -11.34 -4.54 -7.10
CA LYS A 331 -10.36 -3.79 -6.30
C LYS A 331 -10.75 -3.73 -4.83
N GLY A 332 -12.03 -3.57 -4.51
CA GLY A 332 -12.51 -3.54 -3.13
C GLY A 332 -12.22 -4.84 -2.38
N VAL A 333 -12.64 -5.96 -2.96
CA VAL A 333 -12.41 -7.30 -2.41
C VAL A 333 -10.90 -7.57 -2.25
N TYR A 334 -10.09 -7.22 -3.24
CA TYR A 334 -8.63 -7.36 -3.14
C TYR A 334 -8.05 -6.56 -1.96
N GLN A 335 -8.46 -5.29 -1.81
CA GLN A 335 -7.96 -4.41 -0.76
C GLN A 335 -8.37 -4.86 0.65
N GLU A 336 -9.51 -5.55 0.77
CA GLU A 336 -10.01 -6.12 2.02
C GLU A 336 -9.28 -7.42 2.38
N LEU A 337 -9.06 -8.32 1.42
CA LEU A 337 -8.45 -9.63 1.66
C LEU A 337 -6.92 -9.57 1.86
N ILE A 338 -6.25 -8.61 1.23
CA ILE A 338 -4.79 -8.45 1.36
C ILE A 338 -4.45 -7.30 2.30
N ASP A 339 -3.76 -7.65 3.39
CA ASP A 339 -3.36 -6.69 4.41
C ASP A 339 -2.49 -5.56 3.86
N ILE A 340 -2.57 -4.41 4.54
CA ILE A 340 -1.90 -3.20 4.09
C ILE A 340 -0.37 -3.29 4.09
N ASP A 341 0.23 -4.09 4.98
CA ASP A 341 1.68 -4.19 5.05
C ASP A 341 2.20 -5.03 3.87
N THR A 342 1.46 -6.07 3.48
CA THR A 342 1.71 -6.84 2.26
C THR A 342 1.60 -5.93 1.03
N ARG A 343 0.51 -5.17 0.85
CA ARG A 343 0.37 -4.22 -0.28
C ARG A 343 1.43 -3.11 -0.29
N HIS A 344 1.75 -2.55 0.88
CA HIS A 344 2.82 -1.55 0.99
C HIS A 344 4.19 -2.13 0.62
N SER A 345 4.46 -3.40 0.92
CA SER A 345 5.71 -4.07 0.55
C SER A 345 5.84 -4.27 -0.96
N LEU A 346 4.71 -4.42 -1.65
CA LEU A 346 4.59 -4.48 -3.11
C LEU A 346 4.58 -3.09 -3.76
N GLY A 347 4.42 -2.02 -2.98
CA GLY A 347 4.27 -0.66 -3.50
C GLY A 347 2.92 -0.42 -4.19
N GLU A 348 1.90 -1.22 -3.89
CA GLU A 348 0.57 -1.16 -4.49
C GLU A 348 -0.31 -0.12 -3.81
N TYR A 349 -0.61 0.95 -4.54
CA TYR A 349 -1.54 1.99 -4.12
C TYR A 349 -2.64 2.12 -5.18
N TYR A 350 -3.76 1.43 -4.98
CA TYR A 350 -4.87 1.49 -5.93
C TYR A 350 -5.48 2.90 -5.97
N THR A 351 -5.56 3.45 -7.18
CA THR A 351 -6.08 4.80 -7.44
C THR A 351 -7.61 4.82 -7.35
N PRO A 352 -8.23 5.72 -6.58
CA PRO A 352 -9.68 5.90 -6.59
C PRO A 352 -10.25 6.28 -7.96
N ASP A 353 -11.45 5.81 -8.24
CA ASP A 353 -12.09 5.89 -9.55
C ASP A 353 -12.31 7.35 -9.97
N TRP A 354 -12.75 8.23 -9.05
CA TRP A 354 -12.88 9.66 -9.31
C TRP A 354 -11.59 10.31 -9.83
N LEU A 355 -10.42 9.88 -9.33
CA LEU A 355 -9.14 10.47 -9.72
C LEU A 355 -8.73 9.97 -11.10
N CYS A 356 -8.95 8.68 -11.39
CA CYS A 356 -8.75 8.13 -12.73
C CYS A 356 -9.62 8.88 -13.76
N GLU A 357 -10.93 8.99 -13.49
CA GLU A 357 -11.93 9.68 -14.32
C GLU A 357 -11.56 11.15 -14.52
N ARG A 358 -11.14 11.85 -13.46
CA ARG A 358 -10.73 13.26 -13.56
C ARG A 358 -9.46 13.46 -14.39
N ILE A 359 -8.48 12.57 -14.29
CA ILE A 359 -7.24 12.64 -15.07
C ILE A 359 -7.54 12.40 -16.55
N VAL A 360 -8.34 11.39 -16.91
CA VAL A 360 -8.65 11.11 -18.33
C VAL A 360 -9.46 12.24 -18.99
N GLN A 361 -10.22 13.02 -18.21
CA GLN A 361 -10.91 14.22 -18.70
C GLN A 361 -9.98 15.34 -19.19
N GLU A 362 -8.70 15.35 -18.81
CA GLU A 362 -7.70 16.28 -19.35
C GLU A 362 -7.31 15.96 -20.81
N PHE A 363 -7.65 14.75 -21.28
CA PHE A 363 -7.32 14.28 -22.62
C PHE A 363 -8.55 14.27 -23.54
N LYS A 364 -8.28 14.45 -24.84
CA LYS A 364 -9.27 14.37 -25.92
C LYS A 364 -8.89 13.20 -26.82
N PHE A 365 -9.40 12.02 -26.50
CA PHE A 365 -9.12 10.80 -27.25
C PHE A 365 -9.87 10.79 -28.58
N SER A 366 -9.14 10.53 -29.66
CA SER A 366 -9.68 10.24 -30.99
C SER A 366 -9.98 8.74 -31.14
N LYS A 367 -10.69 8.34 -32.21
CA LYS A 367 -10.94 6.92 -32.56
C LYS A 367 -9.70 6.11 -32.94
N THR A 368 -8.54 6.74 -33.10
CA THR A 368 -7.29 6.06 -33.50
C THR A 368 -6.21 6.12 -32.43
N ASP A 369 -6.42 6.87 -31.36
CA ASP A 369 -5.40 7.07 -30.32
C ASP A 369 -5.16 5.79 -29.52
N LYS A 370 -3.90 5.47 -29.21
CA LYS A 370 -3.56 4.33 -28.35
C LYS A 370 -3.19 4.78 -26.94
N ILE A 371 -3.74 4.09 -25.95
CA ILE A 371 -3.66 4.40 -24.52
C ILE A 371 -3.02 3.21 -23.79
N LEU A 372 -1.99 3.47 -23.00
CA LEU A 372 -1.31 2.49 -22.16
C LEU A 372 -1.39 2.88 -20.68
N ASP A 373 -1.75 1.92 -19.82
CA ASP A 373 -1.36 1.95 -18.41
C ASP A 373 -0.22 0.94 -18.16
N PRO A 374 1.01 1.41 -17.87
CA PRO A 374 2.18 0.55 -17.74
C PRO A 374 2.36 -0.03 -16.33
N ALA A 375 1.41 0.19 -15.41
CA ALA A 375 1.34 -0.44 -14.10
C ALA A 375 -0.14 -0.53 -13.69
N CYS A 376 -0.92 -1.27 -14.49
CA CYS A 376 -2.37 -1.09 -14.54
C CYS A 376 -3.14 -1.55 -13.31
N GLY A 377 -2.53 -2.36 -12.44
CA GLY A 377 -3.18 -2.90 -11.24
C GLY A 377 -4.48 -3.61 -11.60
N SER A 378 -5.59 -3.23 -10.95
CA SER A 378 -6.93 -3.76 -11.23
C SER A 378 -7.58 -3.20 -12.51
N GLY A 379 -6.92 -2.29 -13.23
CA GLY A 379 -7.41 -1.71 -14.48
C GLY A 379 -8.28 -0.46 -14.32
N SER A 380 -8.29 0.21 -13.17
CA SER A 380 -9.18 1.37 -12.93
C SER A 380 -8.95 2.53 -13.93
N PHE A 381 -7.69 2.80 -14.32
CA PHE A 381 -7.39 3.80 -15.37
C PHE A 381 -7.85 3.35 -16.75
N LEU A 382 -7.75 2.06 -17.06
CA LEU A 382 -8.19 1.50 -18.33
C LEU A 382 -9.71 1.58 -18.47
N ARG A 383 -10.46 1.25 -17.40
CA ARG A 383 -11.91 1.46 -17.32
C ARG A 383 -12.27 2.94 -17.54
N ALA A 384 -11.62 3.84 -16.82
CA ALA A 384 -11.86 5.28 -16.97
C ALA A 384 -11.58 5.76 -18.42
N ALA A 385 -10.53 5.24 -19.06
CA ALA A 385 -10.22 5.52 -20.45
C ALA A 385 -11.29 4.98 -21.42
N ILE A 386 -11.78 3.76 -21.22
CA ILE A 386 -12.88 3.16 -22.03
C ILE A 386 -14.12 4.04 -21.96
N HIS A 387 -14.57 4.41 -20.75
CA HIS A 387 -15.74 5.28 -20.60
C HIS A 387 -15.53 6.64 -21.28
N ARG A 388 -14.34 7.22 -21.15
CA ARG A 388 -14.01 8.50 -21.81
C ARG A 388 -13.96 8.40 -23.33
N VAL A 389 -13.45 7.29 -23.87
CA VAL A 389 -13.45 7.01 -25.31
C VAL A 389 -14.88 6.88 -25.82
N LYS A 390 -15.74 6.11 -25.13
CA LYS A 390 -17.17 5.96 -25.45
C LYS A 390 -17.91 7.31 -25.40
N GLU A 391 -17.64 8.12 -24.37
CA GLU A 391 -18.23 9.47 -24.22
C GLU A 391 -17.85 10.40 -25.38
N LEU A 392 -16.58 10.40 -25.79
CA LEU A 392 -16.08 11.25 -26.87
C LEU A 392 -16.42 10.74 -28.27
N ASN A 393 -16.66 9.43 -28.40
CA ASN A 393 -16.86 8.75 -29.68
C ASN A 393 -18.03 7.76 -29.58
N PRO A 394 -19.31 8.22 -29.54
CA PRO A 394 -20.46 7.35 -29.28
C PRO A 394 -20.65 6.21 -30.29
N ASP A 395 -20.21 6.37 -31.53
CA ASP A 395 -20.32 5.35 -32.59
C ASP A 395 -19.08 4.43 -32.69
N ILE A 396 -18.18 4.42 -31.69
CA ILE A 396 -17.00 3.56 -31.70
C ILE A 396 -17.41 2.11 -31.41
N THR A 397 -16.87 1.14 -32.14
CA THR A 397 -17.16 -0.28 -31.87
C THR A 397 -16.31 -0.83 -30.74
N VAL A 398 -16.72 -1.95 -30.14
CA VAL A 398 -15.95 -2.61 -29.08
C VAL A 398 -14.57 -3.07 -29.57
N GLU A 399 -14.46 -3.52 -30.82
CA GLU A 399 -13.19 -3.89 -31.44
C GLU A 399 -12.27 -2.68 -31.57
N GLU A 400 -12.80 -1.54 -32.01
CA GLU A 400 -12.04 -0.29 -32.08
C GLU A 400 -11.56 0.14 -30.70
N ILE A 401 -12.42 0.08 -29.66
CA ILE A 401 -12.01 0.38 -28.28
C ILE A 401 -10.90 -0.58 -27.81
N ASN A 402 -11.05 -1.88 -28.03
CA ASN A 402 -10.05 -2.86 -27.61
C ASN A 402 -8.68 -2.60 -28.25
N ASP A 403 -8.65 -2.18 -29.52
CA ASP A 403 -7.42 -1.84 -30.25
C ASP A 403 -6.75 -0.54 -29.76
N GLN A 404 -7.42 0.23 -28.91
CA GLN A 404 -6.89 1.46 -28.29
C GLN A 404 -6.33 1.24 -26.89
N ILE A 405 -6.84 0.28 -26.12
CA ILE A 405 -6.60 0.18 -24.68
C ILE A 405 -5.61 -0.92 -24.35
N TYR A 406 -4.49 -0.58 -23.69
CA TYR A 406 -3.43 -1.52 -23.30
C TYR A 406 -3.08 -1.38 -21.83
N GLY A 407 -2.81 -2.50 -21.17
CA GLY A 407 -2.34 -2.55 -19.79
C GLY A 407 -1.11 -3.44 -19.65
N ILE A 408 -0.15 -3.03 -18.81
CA ILE A 408 0.95 -3.88 -18.37
C ILE A 408 0.92 -3.91 -16.84
N ASP A 409 1.00 -5.09 -16.26
CA ASP A 409 1.23 -5.25 -14.84
C ASP A 409 2.20 -6.41 -14.58
N ILE A 410 2.92 -6.32 -13.47
CA ILE A 410 3.89 -7.34 -13.06
C ILE A 410 3.24 -8.41 -12.17
N HIS A 411 2.04 -8.17 -11.64
CA HIS A 411 1.34 -9.12 -10.78
C HIS A 411 0.31 -9.94 -11.60
N PRO A 412 0.42 -11.28 -11.65
CA PRO A 412 -0.47 -12.13 -12.45
C PRO A 412 -1.95 -11.99 -12.06
N LEU A 413 -2.25 -11.93 -10.76
CA LEU A 413 -3.62 -11.67 -10.30
C LEU A 413 -4.16 -10.30 -10.73
N SER A 414 -3.36 -9.23 -10.63
CA SER A 414 -3.76 -7.90 -11.11
C SER A 414 -4.08 -7.91 -12.60
N VAL A 415 -3.29 -8.62 -13.42
CA VAL A 415 -3.59 -8.84 -14.84
C VAL A 415 -4.94 -9.52 -15.04
N GLN A 416 -5.23 -10.60 -14.31
CA GLN A 416 -6.52 -11.29 -14.41
C GLN A 416 -7.68 -10.37 -13.99
N ILE A 417 -7.52 -9.61 -12.90
CA ILE A 417 -8.51 -8.63 -12.43
C ILE A 417 -8.72 -7.54 -13.48
N ALA A 418 -7.65 -6.97 -14.04
CA ALA A 418 -7.73 -5.94 -15.08
C ALA A 418 -8.43 -6.43 -16.35
N LYS A 419 -8.21 -7.70 -16.76
CA LYS A 419 -8.97 -8.31 -17.86
C LYS A 419 -10.47 -8.38 -17.53
N THR A 420 -10.85 -8.80 -16.33
CA THR A 420 -12.25 -8.81 -15.89
C THR A 420 -12.85 -7.39 -15.83
N THR A 421 -12.09 -6.41 -15.32
CA THR A 421 -12.51 -5.00 -15.29
C THR A 421 -12.72 -4.43 -16.69
N LEU A 422 -11.84 -4.79 -17.65
CA LEU A 422 -12.01 -4.41 -19.05
C LEU A 422 -13.28 -5.02 -19.64
N LEU A 423 -13.51 -6.31 -19.38
CA LEU A 423 -14.70 -7.01 -19.85
C LEU A 423 -15.99 -6.38 -19.31
N LEU A 424 -16.02 -6.05 -18.02
CA LEU A 424 -17.11 -5.31 -17.37
C LEU A 424 -17.33 -3.93 -18.02
N ALA A 425 -16.26 -3.19 -18.31
CA ALA A 425 -16.36 -1.86 -18.92
C ALA A 425 -16.80 -1.88 -20.40
N LEU A 426 -16.43 -2.94 -21.14
CA LEU A 426 -16.88 -3.15 -22.51
C LEU A 426 -18.35 -3.59 -22.55
N GLY A 427 -18.80 -4.36 -21.54
CA GLY A 427 -20.18 -4.78 -21.36
C GLY A 427 -20.64 -5.83 -22.37
N LYS A 428 -21.95 -6.08 -22.44
CA LYS A 428 -22.56 -7.09 -23.34
C LYS A 428 -22.30 -6.84 -24.83
N GLU A 429 -21.91 -5.63 -25.22
CA GLU A 429 -21.53 -5.30 -26.59
C GLU A 429 -20.38 -6.17 -27.11
N ILE A 430 -19.52 -6.67 -26.22
CA ILE A 430 -18.40 -7.56 -26.60
C ILE A 430 -18.88 -8.87 -27.23
N ILE A 431 -20.07 -9.36 -26.85
CA ILE A 431 -20.69 -10.57 -27.40
C ILE A 431 -21.06 -10.35 -28.87
N ASN A 432 -21.37 -9.11 -29.24
CA ASN A 432 -21.76 -8.72 -30.59
C ASN A 432 -20.55 -8.40 -31.49
N ALA A 433 -19.32 -8.62 -31.00
CA ALA A 433 -18.11 -8.40 -31.79
C ALA A 433 -18.10 -9.29 -33.03
N LYS A 434 -17.73 -8.70 -34.18
CA LYS A 434 -17.68 -9.38 -35.49
C LYS A 434 -16.45 -10.28 -35.63
N LYS A 435 -15.44 -10.08 -34.78
CA LYS A 435 -14.17 -10.80 -34.80
C LYS A 435 -13.78 -11.19 -33.38
N PRO A 436 -12.95 -12.23 -33.21
CA PRO A 436 -12.38 -12.56 -31.91
C PRO A 436 -11.59 -11.38 -31.32
N ILE A 437 -11.90 -11.01 -30.09
CA ILE A 437 -11.25 -9.94 -29.33
C ILE A 437 -10.17 -10.55 -28.45
N TYR A 438 -8.97 -9.94 -28.49
CA TYR A 438 -7.87 -10.26 -27.59
C TYR A 438 -7.67 -9.10 -26.63
N LEU A 439 -7.86 -9.34 -25.33
CA LEU A 439 -7.69 -8.29 -24.33
C LEU A 439 -6.21 -7.96 -24.17
N ASN A 440 -5.87 -6.69 -24.40
CA ASN A 440 -4.49 -6.18 -24.45
C ASN A 440 -3.89 -5.92 -23.05
N ILE A 441 -4.05 -6.86 -22.12
CA ILE A 441 -3.47 -6.81 -20.77
C ILE A 441 -2.31 -7.81 -20.67
N ILE A 442 -1.12 -7.32 -20.35
CA ILE A 442 0.15 -8.05 -20.46
C ILE A 442 0.79 -8.24 -19.08
N LEU A 443 1.16 -9.48 -18.77
CA LEU A 443 1.94 -9.81 -17.58
C LEU A 443 3.44 -9.58 -17.82
N ALA A 444 3.98 -8.43 -17.45
CA ALA A 444 5.40 -8.18 -17.62
C ALA A 444 5.95 -7.12 -16.66
N ASN A 445 7.27 -7.12 -16.50
CA ASN A 445 7.95 -6.00 -15.85
C ASN A 445 8.21 -4.90 -16.87
N THR A 446 7.46 -3.81 -16.74
CA THR A 446 7.57 -2.62 -17.60
C THR A 446 9.00 -2.10 -17.75
N LEU A 447 9.83 -2.15 -16.71
CA LEU A 447 11.19 -1.63 -16.73
C LEU A 447 12.24 -2.61 -17.28
N LEU A 448 11.86 -3.86 -17.57
CA LEU A 448 12.78 -4.91 -18.04
C LEU A 448 12.63 -5.22 -19.53
N ALA A 449 12.18 -4.27 -20.36
CA ALA A 449 12.20 -4.54 -21.80
C ALA A 449 13.65 -4.88 -22.21
N PRO A 450 13.89 -6.00 -22.89
CA PRO A 450 15.23 -6.47 -23.19
C PRO A 450 15.88 -5.56 -24.21
N GLU A 451 16.58 -4.54 -23.72
CA GLU A 451 17.59 -3.84 -24.50
C GLU A 451 18.80 -4.78 -24.57
N GLY A 452 18.85 -5.58 -25.64
CA GLY A 452 19.92 -6.57 -25.85
C GLY A 452 21.32 -5.94 -25.86
N VAL A 453 22.33 -6.77 -25.62
CA VAL A 453 23.74 -6.38 -25.73
C VAL A 453 24.12 -6.37 -27.22
N GLN A 454 24.69 -5.27 -27.72
CA GLN A 454 25.18 -5.17 -29.09
C GLN A 454 26.41 -6.06 -29.29
N ASN A 455 26.31 -7.06 -30.15
CA ASN A 455 27.43 -7.85 -30.67
C ASN A 455 27.62 -7.58 -32.18
N LEU A 456 28.75 -8.00 -32.74
CA LEU A 456 29.10 -7.86 -34.17
C LEU A 456 28.12 -8.54 -35.15
N PHE A 457 27.16 -9.33 -34.66
CA PHE A 457 26.18 -10.09 -35.45
C PHE A 457 24.71 -9.75 -35.15
N GLY A 458 24.43 -8.74 -34.31
CA GLY A 458 23.08 -8.35 -33.89
C GLY A 458 22.97 -8.09 -32.38
N ASN A 459 21.75 -7.77 -31.91
CA ASN A 459 21.47 -7.67 -30.47
C ASN A 459 21.07 -9.05 -29.94
N GLU A 460 21.66 -9.47 -28.81
CA GLU A 460 21.27 -10.69 -28.09
C GLU A 460 20.69 -10.36 -26.71
N PHE A 461 19.80 -11.21 -26.22
CA PHE A 461 19.27 -11.12 -24.86
C PHE A 461 19.35 -12.47 -24.13
N LEU A 462 19.31 -12.40 -22.80
CA LEU A 462 19.38 -13.56 -21.91
C LEU A 462 17.96 -13.98 -21.47
N LEU A 463 17.53 -15.17 -21.86
CA LEU A 463 16.32 -15.81 -21.36
C LEU A 463 16.66 -16.83 -20.27
N ASN A 464 15.89 -16.83 -19.18
CA ASN A 464 15.99 -17.85 -18.15
C ASN A 464 14.78 -18.79 -18.23
N ILE A 465 15.03 -20.10 -18.37
CA ILE A 465 14.01 -21.16 -18.22
C ILE A 465 14.47 -22.06 -17.06
N ASP A 466 13.70 -22.09 -15.97
CA ASP A 466 14.05 -22.68 -14.68
C ASP A 466 15.36 -22.13 -14.09
N LYS A 467 16.45 -22.90 -14.16
CA LYS A 467 17.80 -22.53 -13.70
C LYS A 467 18.76 -22.29 -14.87
N GLU A 468 18.36 -22.66 -16.08
CA GLU A 468 19.19 -22.59 -17.27
C GLU A 468 19.07 -21.21 -17.94
N LYS A 469 20.16 -20.79 -18.58
CA LYS A 469 20.30 -19.48 -19.22
C LYS A 469 20.53 -19.66 -20.71
N TYR A 470 19.73 -19.01 -21.54
CA TYR A 470 19.76 -19.11 -22.99
C TYR A 470 20.02 -17.74 -23.61
N HIS A 471 21.07 -17.64 -24.43
CA HIS A 471 21.33 -16.44 -25.23
C HIS A 471 20.60 -16.54 -26.57
N LEU A 472 19.73 -15.57 -26.83
CA LEU A 472 18.81 -15.54 -27.97
C LEU A 472 18.97 -14.24 -28.77
N THR A 473 18.77 -14.30 -30.08
CA THR A 473 18.76 -13.11 -30.93
C THR A 473 17.50 -12.28 -30.69
N THR A 474 17.60 -10.94 -30.67
CA THR A 474 16.40 -10.08 -30.59
C THR A 474 15.53 -10.14 -31.84
N GLN A 475 16.00 -10.72 -32.95
CA GLN A 475 15.21 -10.87 -34.17
C GLN A 475 13.95 -11.72 -33.96
N ILE A 476 13.96 -12.63 -32.97
CA ILE A 476 12.74 -13.39 -32.62
C ILE A 476 11.64 -12.50 -32.04
N LEU A 477 11.96 -11.25 -31.66
CA LEU A 477 11.06 -10.25 -31.09
C LEU A 477 10.68 -9.14 -32.09
N GLU A 478 10.86 -9.37 -33.39
CA GLU A 478 10.43 -8.42 -34.43
C GLU A 478 8.93 -8.53 -34.74
N ASP A 479 8.36 -9.74 -34.64
CA ASP A 479 6.94 -10.02 -34.89
C ASP A 479 6.34 -10.86 -33.74
N VAL A 480 5.32 -10.32 -33.09
CA VAL A 480 4.66 -10.95 -31.93
C VAL A 480 3.88 -12.20 -32.32
N ASN A 481 3.26 -12.21 -33.51
CA ASN A 481 2.50 -13.34 -33.98
C ASN A 481 3.44 -14.50 -34.32
N LEU A 482 4.56 -14.18 -34.97
CA LEU A 482 5.63 -15.15 -35.25
C LEU A 482 6.15 -15.76 -33.94
N PHE A 483 6.41 -14.93 -32.93
CA PHE A 483 6.93 -15.37 -31.64
C PHE A 483 5.97 -16.32 -30.92
N ASP A 484 4.68 -15.96 -30.85
CA ASP A 484 3.65 -16.76 -30.18
C ASP A 484 3.42 -18.10 -30.91
N GLU A 485 3.35 -18.09 -32.25
CA GLU A 485 3.21 -19.30 -33.08
C GLU A 485 4.42 -20.23 -32.92
N ALA A 486 5.64 -19.69 -33.00
CA ALA A 486 6.88 -20.43 -32.83
C ALA A 486 7.02 -21.04 -31.43
N LEU A 487 6.62 -20.31 -30.39
CA LEU A 487 6.63 -20.81 -29.03
C LEU A 487 5.63 -21.95 -28.83
N GLY A 488 4.47 -21.89 -29.50
CA GLY A 488 3.52 -23.00 -29.57
C GLY A 488 4.13 -24.26 -30.15
N ILE A 489 4.83 -24.14 -31.29
CA ILE A 489 5.55 -25.26 -31.92
C ILE A 489 6.60 -25.85 -30.96
N CYS A 490 7.36 -25.00 -30.27
CA CYS A 490 8.38 -25.45 -29.32
C CYS A 490 7.78 -26.26 -28.17
N ASP A 491 6.65 -25.81 -27.64
CA ASP A 491 5.93 -26.47 -26.55
C ASP A 491 5.35 -27.83 -26.97
N ASP A 492 4.67 -27.87 -28.12
CA ASP A 492 4.08 -29.10 -28.68
C ASP A 492 5.16 -30.15 -28.99
N LEU A 493 6.29 -29.72 -29.59
CA LEU A 493 7.42 -30.61 -29.85
C LEU A 493 8.07 -31.10 -28.57
N ALA A 494 8.21 -30.24 -27.55
CA ALA A 494 8.75 -30.63 -26.26
C ALA A 494 7.89 -31.71 -25.59
N GLU A 495 6.56 -31.64 -25.74
CA GLU A 495 5.63 -32.67 -25.25
C GLU A 495 5.75 -33.99 -26.03
N GLN A 496 5.74 -33.94 -27.36
CA GLN A 496 5.81 -35.15 -28.22
C GLN A 496 7.15 -35.90 -28.10
N THR A 497 8.22 -35.19 -27.76
CA THR A 497 9.58 -35.73 -27.72
C THR A 497 10.06 -36.07 -26.31
N MET A 498 9.21 -35.92 -25.30
CA MET A 498 9.50 -36.20 -23.90
C MET A 498 10.01 -37.63 -23.70
N GLY A 499 11.12 -37.80 -22.98
CA GLY A 499 11.71 -39.11 -22.67
C GLY A 499 12.45 -39.79 -23.84
N ARG A 500 12.52 -39.13 -25.01
CA ARG A 500 13.31 -39.59 -26.17
C ARG A 500 14.66 -38.87 -26.20
N LYS A 501 15.76 -39.61 -26.43
CA LYS A 501 17.09 -39.00 -26.59
C LYS A 501 17.13 -38.07 -27.79
N GLU A 502 17.79 -36.92 -27.65
CA GLU A 502 17.93 -35.90 -28.70
C GLU A 502 18.53 -36.46 -30.00
N SER A 503 19.49 -37.37 -29.88
CA SER A 503 20.10 -38.08 -31.02
C SER A 503 19.14 -38.99 -31.80
N ALA A 504 18.03 -39.42 -31.19
CA ALA A 504 17.01 -40.25 -31.84
C ALA A 504 15.95 -39.42 -32.60
N LEU A 505 15.98 -38.10 -32.49
CA LEU A 505 14.99 -37.18 -33.06
C LEU A 505 15.53 -36.40 -34.27
N GLY A 506 16.77 -36.65 -34.69
CA GLY A 506 17.43 -35.99 -35.82
C GLY A 506 17.94 -34.56 -35.54
N GLY A 507 17.95 -34.13 -34.27
CA GLY A 507 18.58 -32.88 -33.83
C GLY A 507 17.95 -31.60 -34.41
N GLU A 508 18.76 -30.54 -34.49
CA GLU A 508 18.37 -29.21 -34.95
C GLU A 508 17.82 -29.20 -36.38
N GLU A 509 18.31 -30.07 -37.28
CA GLU A 509 17.85 -30.15 -38.67
C GLU A 509 16.38 -30.58 -38.79
N VAL A 510 15.92 -31.50 -37.94
CA VAL A 510 14.52 -31.93 -37.92
C VAL A 510 13.63 -30.82 -37.36
N PHE A 511 14.07 -30.14 -36.30
CA PHE A 511 13.38 -28.97 -35.78
C PHE A 511 13.24 -27.87 -36.84
N GLU A 512 14.34 -27.54 -37.52
CA GLU A 512 14.36 -26.56 -38.61
C GLU A 512 13.36 -26.93 -39.70
N ASN A 513 13.32 -28.20 -40.13
CA ASN A 513 12.37 -28.66 -41.13
C ASN A 513 10.90 -28.51 -40.69
N ILE A 514 10.60 -28.82 -39.43
CA ILE A 514 9.24 -28.66 -38.88
C ILE A 514 8.87 -27.18 -38.81
N PHE A 515 9.77 -26.37 -38.26
CA PHE A 515 9.62 -24.92 -38.13
C PHE A 515 9.36 -24.28 -39.51
N ARG A 516 10.24 -24.54 -40.49
CA ARG A 516 10.09 -24.01 -41.87
C ARG A 516 8.79 -24.44 -42.53
N LYS A 517 8.40 -25.72 -42.44
CA LYS A 517 7.14 -26.20 -43.05
C LYS A 517 5.90 -25.58 -42.43
N HIS A 518 5.93 -25.29 -41.12
CA HIS A 518 4.82 -24.63 -40.44
C HIS A 518 4.69 -23.18 -40.92
N PHE A 519 5.81 -22.44 -40.96
CA PHE A 519 5.83 -21.04 -41.39
C PHE A 519 5.66 -20.81 -42.90
N GLU A 520 6.01 -21.79 -43.74
CA GLU A 520 5.69 -21.78 -45.17
C GLU A 520 4.18 -21.88 -45.43
N LYS A 521 3.44 -22.61 -44.59
CA LYS A 521 1.98 -22.73 -44.66
C LYS A 521 1.25 -21.48 -44.18
N SER A 522 1.79 -20.76 -43.20
CA SER A 522 1.21 -19.50 -42.70
C SER A 522 1.55 -18.26 -43.56
N GLY A 523 2.29 -18.44 -44.66
CA GLY A 523 2.60 -17.37 -45.63
C GLY A 523 3.77 -16.46 -45.24
N ASN A 524 4.45 -16.75 -44.13
CA ASN A 524 5.48 -15.91 -43.53
C ASN A 524 6.91 -16.36 -43.94
N LYS A 525 7.24 -16.22 -45.23
CA LYS A 525 8.52 -16.73 -45.80
C LYS A 525 9.78 -16.00 -45.32
N SER A 526 9.67 -14.79 -44.75
CA SER A 526 10.80 -13.93 -44.40
C SER A 526 11.33 -14.07 -42.98
N GLY A 527 10.60 -14.72 -42.06
CA GLY A 527 10.92 -14.72 -40.62
C GLY A 527 11.88 -15.82 -40.13
N ALA A 528 12.17 -16.84 -40.94
CA ALA A 528 12.90 -18.04 -40.51
C ALA A 528 14.36 -18.07 -41.00
N ASN A 529 15.15 -17.07 -40.61
CA ASN A 529 16.60 -17.14 -40.82
C ASN A 529 17.24 -18.13 -39.81
N LYS A 530 18.49 -18.53 -40.08
CA LYS A 530 19.18 -19.57 -39.27
C LYS A 530 19.30 -19.19 -37.79
N GLN A 531 19.58 -17.92 -37.47
CA GLN A 531 19.75 -17.44 -36.09
C GLN A 531 18.43 -17.45 -35.29
N VAL A 532 17.31 -17.14 -35.95
CA VAL A 532 15.97 -17.22 -35.37
C VAL A 532 15.61 -18.67 -35.05
N ILE A 533 15.87 -19.58 -35.98
CA ILE A 533 15.63 -21.03 -35.78
C ILE A 533 16.49 -21.58 -34.65
N GLU A 534 17.79 -21.27 -34.64
CA GLU A 534 18.73 -21.65 -33.56
C GLU A 534 18.21 -21.17 -32.18
N SER A 535 17.64 -19.96 -32.12
CA SER A 535 17.10 -19.40 -30.88
C SER A 535 15.82 -20.12 -30.42
N PHE A 536 14.88 -20.42 -31.32
CA PHE A 536 13.70 -21.21 -30.98
C PHE A 536 14.04 -22.67 -30.66
N TYR A 537 15.07 -23.25 -31.28
CA TYR A 537 15.57 -24.58 -30.93
C TYR A 537 16.06 -24.64 -29.47
N LYS A 538 16.80 -23.61 -29.02
CA LYS A 538 17.21 -23.46 -27.62
C LYS A 538 16.02 -23.36 -26.66
N ILE A 539 14.97 -22.62 -27.05
CA ILE A 539 13.73 -22.52 -26.27
C ILE A 539 13.06 -23.91 -26.17
N TYR A 540 12.92 -24.63 -27.28
CA TYR A 540 12.39 -26.00 -27.31
C TYR A 540 13.16 -26.93 -26.36
N LEU A 541 14.50 -26.93 -26.39
CA LEU A 541 15.31 -27.74 -25.49
C LEU A 541 15.08 -27.40 -24.03
N GLY A 542 14.94 -26.11 -23.71
CA GLY A 542 14.60 -25.65 -22.36
C GLY A 542 13.23 -26.15 -21.90
N LEU A 543 12.19 -26.01 -22.74
CA LEU A 543 10.84 -26.50 -22.47
C LEU A 543 10.82 -28.03 -22.31
N LYS A 544 11.55 -28.77 -23.14
CA LYS A 544 11.67 -30.22 -23.00
C LYS A 544 12.33 -30.62 -21.68
N ALA A 545 13.43 -29.97 -21.31
CA ALA A 545 14.14 -30.28 -20.08
C ALA A 545 13.30 -30.05 -18.82
N VAL A 546 12.42 -29.04 -18.81
CA VAL A 546 11.49 -28.81 -17.68
C VAL A 546 10.34 -29.82 -17.69
N LYS A 547 9.83 -30.23 -18.86
CA LYS A 547 8.84 -31.32 -19.00
C LYS A 547 9.36 -32.64 -18.43
N GLU A 548 10.57 -33.04 -18.81
CA GLU A 548 11.20 -34.28 -18.34
C GLU A 548 11.47 -34.30 -16.83
N LYS A 549 11.62 -33.13 -16.20
CA LYS A 549 11.76 -32.97 -14.74
C LYS A 549 10.40 -32.90 -14.02
N GLY A 550 9.27 -32.97 -14.73
CA GLY A 550 7.93 -32.79 -14.18
C GLY A 550 7.64 -31.36 -13.73
N ARG A 551 8.30 -30.36 -14.34
CA ARG A 551 8.26 -28.94 -13.95
C ARG A 551 7.70 -28.00 -15.02
N ASP A 552 6.87 -28.49 -15.94
CA ASP A 552 6.39 -27.76 -17.12
C ASP A 552 5.04 -27.04 -16.97
N SER A 553 4.57 -26.84 -15.75
CA SER A 553 3.20 -26.33 -15.56
C SER A 553 2.96 -24.91 -16.10
N ILE A 554 4.00 -24.08 -16.26
CA ILE A 554 3.82 -22.63 -16.54
C ILE A 554 4.90 -21.95 -17.43
N TRP A 555 5.89 -22.69 -17.96
CA TRP A 555 7.07 -22.05 -18.58
C TRP A 555 6.78 -21.35 -19.91
N LYS A 556 5.94 -21.95 -20.76
CA LYS A 556 5.43 -21.30 -21.96
C LYS A 556 4.80 -19.95 -21.63
N PHE A 557 3.93 -19.92 -20.61
CA PHE A 557 3.27 -18.70 -20.16
C PHE A 557 4.27 -17.63 -19.70
N ILE A 558 5.29 -17.99 -18.92
CA ILE A 558 6.34 -17.06 -18.48
C ILE A 558 7.09 -16.48 -19.69
N VAL A 559 7.56 -17.34 -20.60
CA VAL A 559 8.34 -16.93 -21.77
C VAL A 559 7.51 -16.04 -22.69
N GLN A 560 6.25 -16.42 -22.93
CA GLN A 560 5.34 -15.69 -23.80
C GLN A 560 5.10 -14.26 -23.31
N ASN A 561 4.95 -14.06 -22.00
CA ASN A 561 4.57 -12.76 -21.48
C ASN A 561 5.78 -11.85 -21.16
N LEU A 562 6.95 -12.40 -20.84
CA LEU A 562 8.13 -11.62 -20.47
C LEU A 562 8.58 -10.62 -21.56
N TYR A 563 8.38 -10.95 -22.84
CA TYR A 563 8.87 -10.13 -23.97
C TYR A 563 7.81 -9.28 -24.66
N LYS A 564 6.53 -9.43 -24.31
CA LYS A 564 5.43 -8.66 -24.93
C LYS A 564 5.63 -7.14 -24.90
N PRO A 565 6.17 -6.52 -23.83
CA PRO A 565 6.43 -5.07 -23.83
C PRO A 565 7.40 -4.60 -24.92
N TYR A 566 8.30 -5.48 -25.40
CA TYR A 566 9.27 -5.13 -26.44
C TYR A 566 8.57 -4.65 -27.73
N PHE A 567 7.47 -5.31 -28.09
CA PHE A 567 6.70 -5.00 -29.30
C PHE A 567 5.89 -3.71 -29.20
N LEU A 568 5.87 -3.05 -28.04
CA LEU A 568 5.02 -1.89 -27.78
C LEU A 568 5.78 -0.54 -27.89
N ALA A 569 7.05 -0.57 -28.25
CA ALA A 569 7.90 0.61 -28.33
C ALA A 569 7.34 1.66 -29.31
N GLY A 570 7.20 2.91 -28.83
CA GLY A 570 6.79 4.08 -29.61
C GLY A 570 5.36 4.05 -30.17
N LYS A 571 4.49 3.16 -29.67
CA LYS A 571 3.14 2.93 -30.23
C LYS A 571 2.01 3.75 -29.60
N PHE A 572 2.24 4.44 -28.49
CA PHE A 572 1.16 5.03 -27.70
C PHE A 572 1.09 6.55 -27.77
N ASP A 573 -0.12 7.07 -27.92
CA ASP A 573 -0.39 8.51 -27.88
C ASP A 573 -0.61 9.00 -26.45
N TYR A 574 -1.09 8.11 -25.56
CA TYR A 574 -1.27 8.41 -24.15
C TYR A 574 -0.68 7.29 -23.28
N VAL A 575 0.08 7.68 -22.27
CA VAL A 575 0.50 6.79 -21.18
C VAL A 575 -0.05 7.36 -19.88
N ILE A 576 -0.96 6.64 -19.22
CA ILE A 576 -1.64 7.12 -18.01
C ILE A 576 -1.57 6.04 -16.94
N GLY A 577 -1.43 6.40 -15.67
CA GLY A 577 -1.38 5.36 -14.64
C GLY A 577 -0.92 5.84 -13.28
N ASN A 578 -0.72 4.87 -12.38
CA ASN A 578 -0.10 5.08 -11.08
C ASN A 578 1.10 4.13 -10.92
N PRO A 579 2.32 4.56 -11.27
CA PRO A 579 3.51 3.73 -11.13
C PRO A 579 3.76 3.37 -9.65
N PRO A 580 4.54 2.32 -9.36
CA PRO A 580 4.68 1.84 -7.99
C PRO A 580 5.51 2.79 -7.10
N TRP A 581 5.10 2.93 -5.82
CA TRP A 581 5.70 3.88 -4.88
C TRP A 581 6.64 3.22 -3.86
N PHE A 582 7.80 2.74 -4.32
CA PHE A 582 8.90 2.29 -3.46
C PHE A 582 10.21 2.98 -3.81
N THR A 583 11.16 2.98 -2.86
CA THR A 583 12.50 3.56 -3.07
C THR A 583 13.50 2.52 -3.55
N TYR A 584 14.58 2.97 -4.17
CA TYR A 584 15.70 2.11 -4.59
C TYR A 584 16.18 1.16 -3.47
N SER A 585 16.30 1.67 -2.23
CA SER A 585 16.74 0.87 -1.08
C SER A 585 15.77 -0.19 -0.59
N SER A 586 14.51 -0.15 -1.01
CA SER A 586 13.49 -1.13 -0.61
C SER A 586 13.65 -2.46 -1.36
N ILE A 587 14.23 -2.41 -2.55
CA ILE A 587 14.50 -3.57 -3.40
C ILE A 587 15.63 -4.37 -2.76
N ARG A 588 15.51 -5.69 -2.64
CA ARG A 588 16.58 -6.53 -2.08
C ARG A 588 17.34 -7.36 -3.12
N ASN A 589 16.72 -7.59 -4.27
CA ASN A 589 17.35 -8.29 -5.38
C ASN A 589 18.43 -7.40 -6.02
N GLU A 590 19.68 -7.87 -6.03
CA GLU A 590 20.84 -7.14 -6.52
C GLU A 590 20.82 -6.94 -8.03
N ASP A 591 20.46 -7.96 -8.81
CA ASP A 591 20.36 -7.87 -10.26
C ASP A 591 19.34 -6.81 -10.70
N TYR A 592 18.17 -6.79 -10.06
CA TYR A 592 17.14 -5.81 -10.36
C TYR A 592 17.55 -4.39 -9.92
N GLN A 593 18.22 -4.25 -8.76
CA GLN A 593 18.82 -2.98 -8.36
C GLN A 593 19.81 -2.46 -9.41
N ASN A 594 20.68 -3.33 -9.94
CA ASN A 594 21.67 -2.96 -10.96
C ASN A 594 21.00 -2.47 -12.25
N ILE A 595 19.91 -3.11 -12.68
CA ILE A 595 19.15 -2.67 -13.86
C ILE A 595 18.53 -1.29 -13.61
N LEU A 596 17.89 -1.08 -12.46
CA LEU A 596 17.33 0.21 -12.10
C LEU A 596 18.39 1.30 -11.96
N ASN A 597 19.57 0.95 -11.47
CA ASN A 597 20.73 1.84 -11.39
C ASN A 597 21.18 2.28 -12.79
N ALA A 598 21.26 1.35 -13.75
CA ALA A 598 21.59 1.64 -15.13
C ALA A 598 20.53 2.51 -15.82
N LEU A 599 19.24 2.22 -15.61
CA LEU A 599 18.14 3.06 -16.11
C LEU A 599 18.19 4.46 -15.47
N ALA A 600 18.47 4.54 -14.17
CA ALA A 600 18.55 5.81 -13.47
C ALA A 600 19.70 6.70 -14.00
N ASP A 601 20.81 6.08 -14.37
CA ASP A 601 21.93 6.76 -15.07
C ASP A 601 21.53 7.19 -16.47
N LYS A 602 20.97 6.26 -17.27
CA LYS A 602 20.56 6.49 -18.67
C LYS A 602 19.65 7.71 -18.79
N TYR A 603 18.69 7.87 -17.88
CA TYR A 603 17.72 8.96 -17.91
C TYR A 603 18.10 10.19 -17.06
N GLU A 604 19.32 10.25 -16.52
CA GLU A 604 19.80 11.31 -15.63
C GLU A 604 18.85 11.60 -14.45
N VAL A 605 18.14 10.59 -13.92
CA VAL A 605 17.24 10.78 -12.76
C VAL A 605 17.98 10.65 -11.43
N LYS A 606 19.24 10.16 -11.43
CA LYS A 606 20.02 10.03 -10.19
C LYS A 606 20.28 11.37 -9.51
N PRO A 607 20.12 11.45 -8.19
CA PRO A 607 20.41 12.68 -7.47
C PRO A 607 21.89 13.00 -7.45
N GLU A 608 22.22 14.30 -7.44
CA GLU A 608 23.61 14.77 -7.40
C GLU A 608 24.38 14.26 -6.17
N LYS A 609 23.69 14.11 -5.03
CA LYS A 609 24.28 13.52 -3.82
C LYS A 609 24.02 12.02 -3.79
N VAL A 610 25.11 11.24 -3.86
CA VAL A 610 25.06 9.77 -3.77
C VAL A 610 24.30 9.27 -2.54
N ALA A 611 24.44 9.94 -1.40
CA ALA A 611 23.73 9.58 -0.16
C ALA A 611 22.19 9.64 -0.28
N ASN A 612 21.66 10.37 -1.27
CA ASN A 612 20.22 10.47 -1.53
C ASN A 612 19.71 9.41 -2.52
N PHE A 613 20.60 8.73 -3.25
CA PHE A 613 20.22 7.73 -4.25
C PHE A 613 19.40 6.56 -3.66
N PRO A 614 19.72 6.00 -2.48
CA PRO A 614 18.88 4.98 -1.84
C PRO A 614 17.41 5.41 -1.62
N HIS A 615 17.15 6.72 -1.54
CA HIS A 615 15.82 7.28 -1.32
C HIS A 615 15.05 7.61 -2.60
N LEU A 616 15.67 7.49 -3.78
CA LEU A 616 15.02 7.75 -5.06
C LEU A 616 13.83 6.79 -5.25
N GLU A 617 12.62 7.33 -5.42
CA GLU A 617 11.43 6.56 -5.76
C GLU A 617 11.52 6.07 -7.21
N ILE A 618 11.22 4.79 -7.42
CA ILE A 618 11.26 4.13 -8.74
C ILE A 618 10.30 4.77 -9.73
N ALA A 619 9.22 5.40 -9.26
CA ALA A 619 8.31 6.20 -10.06
C ALA A 619 9.03 7.28 -10.92
N ALA A 620 10.20 7.79 -10.49
CA ALA A 620 10.99 8.74 -11.29
C ALA A 620 11.64 8.06 -12.51
N ILE A 621 12.13 6.83 -12.34
CA ILE A 621 12.65 5.99 -13.43
C ILE A 621 11.48 5.61 -14.36
N PHE A 622 10.33 5.24 -13.79
CA PHE A 622 9.12 4.88 -14.53
C PHE A 622 8.63 6.01 -15.44
N LEU A 623 8.57 7.24 -14.92
CA LEU A 623 8.18 8.42 -15.71
C LEU A 623 9.11 8.63 -16.91
N ALA A 624 10.42 8.57 -16.69
CA ALA A 624 11.41 8.80 -17.75
C ALA A 624 11.44 7.67 -18.79
N TYR A 625 11.43 6.42 -18.31
CA TYR A 625 11.44 5.23 -19.14
C TYR A 625 10.18 5.14 -20.00
N CYS A 626 8.98 5.24 -19.40
CA CYS A 626 7.73 5.08 -20.14
C CYS A 626 7.54 6.19 -21.17
N SER A 627 7.93 7.42 -20.84
CA SER A 627 7.90 8.54 -21.79
C SER A 627 8.84 8.35 -22.96
N SER A 628 9.98 7.69 -22.77
CA SER A 628 10.99 7.50 -23.82
C SER A 628 10.74 6.25 -24.67
N TYR A 629 10.24 5.18 -24.05
CA TYR A 629 10.13 3.86 -24.68
C TYR A 629 8.76 3.64 -25.34
N PHE A 630 7.66 4.00 -24.66
CA PHE A 630 6.30 3.66 -25.13
C PHE A 630 5.62 4.78 -25.93
N LEU A 631 5.88 6.05 -25.60
CA LEU A 631 5.20 7.17 -26.25
C LEU A 631 5.64 7.39 -27.71
N SER A 632 4.66 7.74 -28.54
CA SER A 632 4.85 8.30 -29.86
C SER A 632 5.45 9.71 -29.77
N LYS A 633 5.96 10.26 -30.89
CA LYS A 633 6.66 11.57 -30.90
C LYS A 633 5.82 12.75 -30.39
N ARG A 634 4.49 12.64 -30.40
CA ARG A 634 3.55 13.67 -29.93
C ARG A 634 2.68 13.18 -28.77
N GLY A 635 3.04 12.04 -28.18
CA GLY A 635 2.28 11.45 -27.11
C GLY A 635 2.31 12.30 -25.83
N LYS A 636 1.42 11.98 -24.90
CA LYS A 636 1.31 12.62 -23.59
C LYS A 636 1.32 11.58 -22.50
N ILE A 637 1.90 11.92 -21.35
CA ILE A 637 1.95 11.05 -20.18
C ILE A 637 1.40 11.75 -18.95
N SER A 638 0.65 11.02 -18.13
CA SER A 638 0.19 11.50 -16.83
C SER A 638 0.29 10.42 -15.77
N PHE A 639 1.03 10.69 -14.70
CA PHE A 639 1.18 9.77 -13.59
C PHE A 639 0.76 10.38 -12.26
N VAL A 640 0.08 9.58 -11.45
CA VAL A 640 -0.09 9.84 -10.01
C VAL A 640 1.22 9.50 -9.31
N LEU A 641 1.77 10.44 -8.54
CA LEU A 641 3.08 10.32 -7.93
C LEU A 641 3.04 10.74 -6.45
N PRO A 642 3.97 10.26 -5.61
CA PRO A 642 4.14 10.79 -4.26
C PRO A 642 4.45 12.28 -4.31
N ARG A 643 3.89 13.06 -3.38
CA ARG A 643 4.17 14.50 -3.28
C ARG A 643 5.61 14.81 -2.85
N SER A 644 6.44 13.80 -2.55
CA SER A 644 7.89 13.99 -2.36
C SER A 644 8.55 14.58 -3.60
N PHE A 645 7.98 14.37 -4.79
CA PHE A 645 8.42 15.01 -6.04
C PHE A 645 8.41 16.54 -5.95
N PHE A 646 7.60 17.15 -5.08
CA PHE A 646 7.59 18.61 -4.89
C PHE A 646 8.83 19.15 -4.21
N SER A 647 9.51 18.41 -3.32
CA SER A 647 10.53 19.03 -2.44
C SER A 647 11.69 18.14 -2.01
N ALA A 648 11.58 16.82 -2.18
CA ALA A 648 12.62 15.91 -1.75
C ALA A 648 13.87 16.05 -2.63
N ASP A 649 15.05 16.08 -2.00
CA ASP A 649 16.34 16.33 -2.70
C ASP A 649 16.60 15.31 -3.80
N HIS A 650 16.15 14.06 -3.63
CA HIS A 650 16.37 13.00 -4.61
C HIS A 650 15.58 13.17 -5.91
N HIS A 651 14.59 14.06 -5.95
CA HIS A 651 13.78 14.37 -7.15
C HIS A 651 14.15 15.69 -7.83
N ASP A 652 15.27 16.32 -7.45
CA ASP A 652 15.66 17.60 -8.06
C ASP A 652 15.87 17.49 -9.58
N ASN A 653 16.43 16.39 -10.08
CA ASN A 653 16.66 16.22 -11.52
C ASN A 653 15.34 16.18 -12.29
N THR A 654 14.32 15.51 -11.77
CA THR A 654 12.95 15.50 -12.31
C THR A 654 12.35 16.91 -12.29
N ARG A 655 12.43 17.61 -11.15
CA ARG A 655 11.87 18.96 -10.99
C ARG A 655 12.55 20.03 -11.82
N SER A 656 13.87 19.95 -11.99
CA SER A 656 14.68 20.96 -12.67
C SER A 656 14.65 20.81 -14.19
N GLY A 657 14.19 19.67 -14.71
CA GLY A 657 14.26 19.30 -16.12
C GLY A 657 15.65 18.84 -16.54
N LYS A 658 16.47 18.36 -15.60
CA LYS A 658 17.77 17.71 -15.87
C LYS A 658 17.58 16.27 -16.32
N ALA A 659 16.61 15.56 -15.73
CA ALA A 659 16.18 14.26 -16.22
C ALA A 659 15.78 14.35 -17.69
N ILE A 660 16.10 13.31 -18.47
CA ILE A 660 15.83 13.27 -19.90
C ILE A 660 14.72 12.26 -20.22
N GLY A 661 14.12 12.40 -21.40
CA GLY A 661 13.06 11.51 -21.89
C GLY A 661 11.65 12.11 -21.79
N PHE A 662 11.48 13.14 -20.97
CA PHE A 662 10.21 13.84 -20.80
C PHE A 662 10.41 15.32 -20.50
N LYS A 663 9.35 16.11 -20.72
CA LYS A 663 9.24 17.51 -20.31
C LYS A 663 7.91 17.70 -19.59
N LEU A 664 7.96 18.18 -18.34
CA LEU A 664 6.75 18.51 -17.57
C LEU A 664 5.94 19.62 -18.24
N THR A 665 4.62 19.46 -18.26
CA THR A 665 3.65 20.40 -18.85
C THR A 665 2.65 20.93 -17.81
N GLN A 666 2.21 20.08 -16.89
CA GLN A 666 1.21 20.42 -15.87
C GLN A 666 1.41 19.61 -14.58
N ILE A 667 1.00 20.17 -13.44
CA ILE A 667 1.14 19.55 -12.11
C ILE A 667 -0.12 19.77 -11.27
N TRP A 668 -0.61 18.73 -10.61
CA TRP A 668 -1.69 18.83 -9.62
C TRP A 668 -1.20 18.51 -8.20
N ASP A 669 -1.68 19.25 -7.21
CA ASP A 669 -1.43 18.99 -5.78
C ASP A 669 -2.71 18.41 -5.14
N LEU A 670 -2.62 17.18 -4.63
CA LEU A 670 -3.74 16.44 -4.02
C LEU A 670 -3.66 16.40 -2.48
N LYS A 671 -2.77 17.20 -1.88
CA LYS A 671 -2.41 17.10 -0.45
C LYS A 671 -3.59 17.24 0.53
N ASP A 672 -4.61 18.01 0.17
CA ASP A 672 -5.71 18.41 1.04
C ASP A 672 -7.02 17.67 0.67
N VAL A 673 -6.89 16.55 -0.06
CA VAL A 673 -7.98 15.60 -0.31
C VAL A 673 -7.88 14.44 0.69
N SER A 674 -8.98 14.15 1.39
CA SER A 674 -9.02 13.04 2.34
C SER A 674 -10.41 12.40 2.43
N PRO A 675 -10.54 11.06 2.52
CA PRO A 675 -9.50 10.06 2.31
C PRO A 675 -9.00 10.03 0.85
N LEU A 676 -7.71 9.73 0.66
CA LEU A 676 -7.08 9.46 -0.64
C LEU A 676 -5.97 8.44 -0.39
N PHE A 677 -4.70 8.77 -0.56
CA PHE A 677 -3.60 7.84 -0.23
C PHE A 677 -3.07 8.07 1.19
N ARG A 678 -2.45 7.04 1.79
CA ARG A 678 -1.73 7.16 3.07
C ARG A 678 -0.45 7.99 2.97
N ILE A 679 -0.03 8.32 1.75
CA ILE A 679 1.10 9.19 1.44
C ILE A 679 0.54 10.37 0.65
N PRO A 680 0.82 11.64 1.02
CA PRO A 680 0.41 12.78 0.21
C PRO A 680 0.87 12.61 -1.24
N SER A 681 0.00 12.90 -2.20
CA SER A 681 0.22 12.62 -3.62
C SER A 681 0.07 13.88 -4.50
N CYS A 682 0.43 13.73 -5.76
CA CYS A 682 0.32 14.72 -6.82
C CYS A 682 0.12 14.03 -8.17
N VAL A 683 -0.20 14.78 -9.22
CA VAL A 683 -0.25 14.27 -10.59
C VAL A 683 0.69 15.09 -11.46
N PHE A 684 1.58 14.44 -12.20
CA PHE A 684 2.47 15.09 -13.16
C PHE A 684 2.05 14.73 -14.57
N PHE A 685 1.91 15.76 -15.41
CA PHE A 685 1.71 15.62 -16.85
C PHE A 685 2.99 15.99 -17.58
N ALA A 686 3.35 15.23 -18.60
CA ALA A 686 4.53 15.46 -19.40
C ALA A 686 4.34 15.04 -20.87
N GLU A 687 5.30 15.43 -21.69
CA GLU A 687 5.41 15.07 -23.11
C GLU A 687 6.84 14.58 -23.41
N PRO A 688 7.05 13.76 -24.46
CA PRO A 688 8.37 13.32 -24.87
C PRO A 688 9.31 14.50 -25.15
N SER A 689 10.54 14.39 -24.65
CA SER A 689 11.63 15.29 -25.03
C SER A 689 12.58 14.60 -26.00
N LYS A 690 13.10 15.30 -27.03
CA LYS A 690 14.13 14.74 -27.90
C LYS A 690 15.36 14.31 -27.08
N ALA A 691 15.96 13.18 -27.45
CA ALA A 691 17.20 12.70 -26.84
C ALA A 691 18.27 13.80 -26.88
N GLY A 692 18.84 14.14 -25.71
CA GLY A 692 19.86 15.18 -25.56
C GLY A 692 19.34 16.61 -25.29
N GLU A 693 18.03 16.90 -25.41
CA GLU A 693 17.48 18.22 -25.08
C GLU A 693 17.13 18.33 -23.58
N LYS A 694 18.02 18.93 -22.79
CA LYS A 694 17.71 19.33 -21.39
C LYS A 694 16.76 20.52 -21.40
N LYS A 695 15.47 20.28 -21.12
CA LYS A 695 14.47 21.35 -21.03
C LYS A 695 14.24 21.73 -19.58
N LYS A 696 14.97 22.78 -19.15
CA LYS A 696 14.74 23.44 -17.86
C LYS A 696 13.26 23.72 -17.68
N THR A 697 12.76 23.50 -16.46
CA THR A 697 11.39 23.85 -16.08
C THR A 697 11.14 25.34 -16.39
N PRO A 698 10.03 25.68 -17.07
CA PRO A 698 9.79 27.05 -17.53
C PRO A 698 9.81 28.07 -16.37
N ILE A 699 10.56 29.16 -16.54
CA ILE A 699 10.58 30.28 -15.58
C ILE A 699 9.18 30.93 -15.45
N SER A 700 8.37 30.84 -16.50
CA SER A 700 6.96 31.28 -16.52
C SER A 700 6.05 30.47 -15.60
N GLY A 701 6.51 29.32 -15.11
CA GLY A 701 5.74 28.34 -14.36
C GLY A 701 5.00 27.35 -15.26
N LEU A 702 4.59 26.23 -14.65
CA LEU A 702 3.73 25.20 -15.22
C LEU A 702 2.29 25.44 -14.77
N GLN A 703 1.32 25.12 -15.62
CA GLN A 703 -0.09 25.17 -15.23
C GLN A 703 -0.43 24.02 -14.28
N GLY A 704 -1.51 24.14 -13.54
CA GLY A 704 -1.88 23.13 -12.56
C GLY A 704 -3.08 23.48 -11.71
N ASN A 705 -3.43 22.54 -10.84
CA ASN A 705 -4.59 22.65 -9.95
C ASN A 705 -4.18 22.24 -8.52
N ILE A 706 -4.81 22.85 -7.53
CA ILE A 706 -4.82 22.36 -6.15
C ILE A 706 -6.20 21.78 -5.88
N PHE A 707 -6.24 20.55 -5.39
CA PHE A 707 -7.47 19.87 -4.99
C PHE A 707 -7.61 19.90 -3.47
N ASN A 708 -8.78 20.32 -2.99
CA ASN A 708 -9.12 20.33 -1.56
C ASN A 708 -10.50 19.73 -1.35
N GLY A 709 -10.67 18.85 -0.38
CA GLY A 709 -11.98 18.26 -0.10
C GLY A 709 -11.96 17.12 0.90
N LYS A 710 -13.13 16.85 1.49
CA LYS A 710 -13.33 15.66 2.34
C LYS A 710 -14.35 14.73 1.70
N LEU A 711 -13.88 13.62 1.15
CA LEU A 711 -14.74 12.60 0.57
C LEU A 711 -15.44 11.79 1.67
N THR A 712 -16.65 11.31 1.38
CA THR A 712 -17.41 10.39 2.24
C THR A 712 -16.71 9.04 2.37
N GLU A 713 -16.10 8.58 1.28
CA GLU A 713 -15.44 7.28 1.16
C GLU A 713 -14.18 7.36 0.28
N HIS A 714 -13.28 6.39 0.42
CA HIS A 714 -12.02 6.36 -0.32
C HIS A 714 -12.23 6.06 -1.81
N ASN A 715 -13.05 5.06 -2.13
CA ASN A 715 -13.36 4.66 -3.49
C ASN A 715 -14.77 5.18 -3.82
N CYS A 716 -14.84 6.25 -4.61
CA CYS A 716 -16.08 6.78 -5.16
C CYS A 716 -15.84 7.22 -6.62
N ASN A 717 -16.93 7.33 -7.39
CA ASN A 717 -16.90 7.87 -8.74
C ASN A 717 -16.76 9.41 -8.75
N LEU A 718 -16.49 9.99 -9.92
CA LEU A 718 -16.28 11.43 -10.06
C LEU A 718 -17.53 12.26 -9.76
N LEU A 719 -18.74 11.73 -10.01
CA LEU A 719 -19.99 12.45 -9.75
C LEU A 719 -20.14 12.74 -8.26
N ASN A 720 -19.95 11.73 -7.41
CA ASN A 720 -20.01 11.85 -5.95
C ASN A 720 -18.85 12.72 -5.42
N ALA A 721 -17.64 12.56 -5.99
CA ALA A 721 -16.48 13.32 -5.56
C ALA A 721 -16.61 14.84 -5.84
N LYS A 722 -17.24 15.23 -6.96
CA LYS A 722 -17.44 16.63 -7.35
C LYS A 722 -18.26 17.44 -6.34
N GLU A 723 -19.13 16.80 -5.56
CA GLU A 723 -19.90 17.47 -4.51
C GLU A 723 -19.03 17.88 -3.31
N SER A 724 -17.89 17.22 -3.13
CA SER A 724 -17.05 17.33 -1.92
C SER A 724 -15.63 17.87 -2.19
N ILE A 725 -15.22 17.97 -3.46
CA ILE A 725 -13.89 18.42 -3.89
C ILE A 725 -13.99 19.76 -4.63
N THR A 726 -13.06 20.65 -4.30
CA THR A 726 -12.85 21.93 -4.99
C THR A 726 -11.52 21.92 -5.73
N GLU A 727 -11.51 22.54 -6.91
CA GLU A 727 -10.33 22.68 -7.77
C GLU A 727 -9.96 24.16 -7.91
N GLU A 728 -8.74 24.51 -7.54
CA GLU A 728 -8.19 25.86 -7.71
C GLU A 728 -7.08 25.83 -8.76
N ALA A 729 -7.28 26.55 -9.87
CA ALA A 729 -6.25 26.70 -10.90
C ALA A 729 -5.08 27.56 -10.39
N VAL A 730 -3.85 27.05 -10.53
CA VAL A 730 -2.62 27.69 -10.05
C VAL A 730 -1.48 27.57 -11.05
N LYS A 731 -0.44 28.38 -10.86
CA LYS A 731 0.84 28.22 -11.55
C LYS A 731 1.91 27.71 -10.60
N TRP A 732 2.66 26.72 -11.04
CA TRP A 732 3.74 26.08 -10.31
C TRP A 732 5.11 26.54 -10.79
N TYR A 733 5.96 26.95 -9.85
CA TYR A 733 7.30 27.46 -10.11
C TYR A 733 8.34 26.53 -9.48
N TYR A 734 9.39 26.25 -10.25
CA TYR A 734 10.61 25.66 -9.69
C TYR A 734 11.40 26.76 -8.95
N ILE A 735 11.55 26.60 -7.64
CA ILE A 735 12.24 27.55 -6.77
C ILE A 735 13.49 26.89 -6.15
N LYS A 736 14.50 27.71 -5.86
CA LYS A 736 15.74 27.30 -5.20
C LYS A 736 16.06 28.20 -4.01
N GLN A 737 16.58 27.57 -2.96
CA GLN A 737 17.07 28.23 -1.76
C GLN A 737 18.36 27.52 -1.31
N GLY A 738 19.49 28.19 -1.51
CA GLY A 738 20.82 27.56 -1.43
C GLY A 738 20.93 26.38 -2.40
N LYS A 739 21.13 25.17 -1.87
CA LYS A 739 21.16 23.91 -2.64
C LYS A 739 19.83 23.16 -2.66
N ALA A 740 18.82 23.61 -1.91
CA ALA A 740 17.51 22.97 -1.90
C ALA A 740 16.63 23.49 -3.04
N SER A 741 15.75 22.63 -3.55
CA SER A 741 14.80 22.98 -4.59
C SER A 741 13.40 22.49 -4.26
N ALA A 742 12.38 23.19 -4.77
CA ALA A 742 10.99 22.78 -4.62
C ALA A 742 10.12 23.26 -5.79
N ILE A 743 8.93 22.68 -5.91
CA ILE A 743 7.81 23.20 -6.69
C ILE A 743 6.90 23.99 -5.73
N SER A 744 6.65 25.26 -6.03
CA SER A 744 5.81 26.15 -5.22
C SER A 744 4.82 26.92 -6.08
N ASN A 745 3.65 27.25 -5.52
CA ASN A 745 2.70 28.15 -6.16
C ASN A 745 3.05 29.64 -5.93
N LYS A 746 4.14 29.90 -5.20
CA LYS A 746 4.70 31.25 -5.00
C LYS A 746 5.94 31.43 -5.85
N ARG A 747 5.99 32.54 -6.57
CA ARG A 747 7.19 32.92 -7.32
C ARG A 747 8.17 33.64 -6.40
N THR A 748 9.25 32.96 -6.03
CA THR A 748 10.36 33.52 -5.24
C THR A 748 11.60 33.70 -6.11
N LYS A 749 12.39 34.76 -5.87
CA LYS A 749 13.71 34.91 -6.51
C LYS A 749 14.63 33.80 -6.00
N SER A 750 15.30 33.11 -6.90
CA SER A 750 16.30 32.10 -6.53
C SER A 750 17.43 32.75 -5.73
N ASN A 751 17.58 32.38 -4.46
CA ASN A 751 18.71 32.79 -3.63
C ASN A 751 19.73 31.65 -3.58
N THR A 752 20.91 31.87 -4.15
CA THR A 752 21.98 30.86 -4.21
C THR A 752 22.98 30.98 -3.06
N ASN A 753 22.83 31.97 -2.17
CA ASN A 753 23.75 32.16 -1.06
C ASN A 753 23.68 30.97 -0.11
N GLU A 754 24.83 30.38 0.21
CA GLU A 754 24.93 29.31 1.19
C GLU A 754 24.96 29.90 2.60
N ASN A 755 24.18 29.33 3.53
CA ASN A 755 24.20 29.74 4.92
C ASN A 755 25.57 29.40 5.56
N PRO A 756 26.29 30.38 6.15
CA PRO A 756 27.60 30.17 6.74
C PRO A 756 27.60 29.12 7.87
N TYR A 757 26.50 28.96 8.60
CA TYR A 757 26.40 28.00 9.71
C TYR A 757 26.11 26.55 9.28
N LYS A 758 25.67 26.32 8.04
CA LYS A 758 25.14 25.00 7.61
C LYS A 758 26.14 23.84 7.77
N LYS A 759 27.43 24.09 7.52
CA LYS A 759 28.51 23.12 7.65
C LYS A 759 28.91 22.89 9.11
N HIS A 760 28.68 23.86 9.99
CA HIS A 760 29.04 23.80 11.40
C HIS A 760 28.00 23.09 12.27
N PHE A 761 26.71 23.13 11.88
CA PHE A 761 25.69 22.34 12.56
C PHE A 761 25.83 20.84 12.26
N LYS A 762 25.96 20.04 13.31
CA LYS A 762 26.05 18.57 13.24
C LYS A 762 24.77 17.94 13.81
N GLN A 763 24.39 16.78 13.28
CA GLN A 763 23.33 15.97 13.90
C GLN A 763 23.91 15.28 15.15
N GLY A 764 23.09 15.08 16.18
CA GLY A 764 23.50 14.32 17.37
C GLY A 764 23.72 12.82 17.12
N ALA A 765 24.17 12.13 18.17
CA ALA A 765 24.56 10.73 18.14
C ALA A 765 23.39 9.75 17.97
N THR A 766 23.63 8.63 17.30
CA THR A 766 22.65 7.55 17.07
C THR A 766 22.47 6.70 18.34
N ILE A 767 21.86 7.28 19.38
CA ILE A 767 21.66 6.62 20.69
C ILE A 767 20.43 5.69 20.63
N VAL A 768 20.58 4.60 19.89
CA VAL A 768 19.57 3.55 19.68
C VAL A 768 20.23 2.17 19.64
N PRO A 769 19.55 1.08 20.01
CA PRO A 769 18.19 1.01 20.58
C PRO A 769 18.07 1.74 21.92
N ARG A 770 17.01 2.54 22.09
CA ARG A 770 16.89 3.43 23.27
C ARG A 770 16.81 2.66 24.58
N CYS A 771 16.30 1.43 24.58
CA CYS A 771 16.17 0.58 25.78
C CYS A 771 17.51 0.26 26.45
N PHE A 772 18.62 0.33 25.71
CA PHE A 772 19.96 0.08 26.25
C PHE A 772 20.56 1.27 26.96
N TYR A 773 20.17 2.49 26.56
CA TYR A 773 20.90 3.70 26.89
C TYR A 773 20.06 4.73 27.66
N PHE A 774 18.74 4.76 27.49
CA PHE A 774 17.85 5.69 28.20
C PHE A 774 17.39 5.08 29.52
N VAL A 775 17.70 5.77 30.61
CA VAL A 775 17.51 5.24 31.96
C VAL A 775 16.80 6.25 32.86
N GLU A 776 16.25 5.74 33.94
CA GLU A 776 15.83 6.51 35.11
C GLU A 776 16.48 5.96 36.37
N LEU A 777 16.49 6.76 37.43
CA LEU A 777 17.03 6.33 38.71
C LEU A 777 16.05 5.34 39.35
N ASP A 778 16.56 4.19 39.79
CA ASP A 778 15.81 3.24 40.61
C ASP A 778 16.13 3.46 42.11
N GLN A 779 16.19 4.74 42.47
CA GLN A 779 16.50 5.28 43.78
C GLN A 779 16.18 6.79 43.81
N GLU A 780 16.22 7.40 44.99
CA GLU A 780 16.13 8.86 45.12
C GLU A 780 17.32 9.57 44.44
N ILE A 781 17.07 10.81 44.00
CA ILE A 781 18.10 11.64 43.35
C ILE A 781 19.19 11.95 44.39
N PRO A 782 20.47 11.59 44.13
CA PRO A 782 21.55 11.87 45.07
C PRO A 782 21.85 13.37 45.13
N LYS A 783 22.45 13.84 46.23
CA LYS A 783 22.87 15.24 46.41
C LYS A 783 23.82 15.73 45.31
N ASP A 784 24.66 14.84 44.82
CA ASP A 784 25.59 15.03 43.70
C ASP A 784 25.77 13.70 42.95
N PHE A 785 26.47 13.73 41.80
CA PHE A 785 26.78 12.54 41.00
C PHE A 785 28.28 12.21 41.03
N GLU A 786 29.05 12.67 42.00
CA GLU A 786 30.51 12.51 42.01
C GLU A 786 30.93 11.18 42.66
N ASN A 787 31.60 10.32 41.90
CA ASN A 787 32.16 9.04 42.38
C ASN A 787 31.16 8.13 43.12
N ARG A 788 29.94 8.01 42.60
CA ARG A 788 28.87 7.18 43.20
C ARG A 788 28.55 5.95 42.36
N ILE A 789 28.00 4.94 43.01
CA ILE A 789 27.31 3.83 42.34
C ILE A 789 25.82 4.11 42.45
N ILE A 790 25.12 4.07 41.31
CA ILE A 790 23.72 4.49 41.19
C ILE A 790 22.90 3.30 40.67
N ASN A 791 21.78 2.99 41.33
CA ASN A 791 20.79 2.05 40.83
C ASN A 791 19.98 2.71 39.70
N ILE A 792 19.90 2.03 38.56
CA ILE A 792 19.24 2.52 37.36
C ILE A 792 18.38 1.42 36.73
N LYS A 793 17.37 1.86 35.99
CA LYS A 793 16.57 0.99 35.13
C LYS A 793 16.26 1.67 33.81
N THR A 794 15.94 0.89 32.78
CA THR A 794 15.42 1.43 31.51
C THR A 794 14.18 2.28 31.79
N THR A 795 14.15 3.51 31.28
CA THR A 795 12.99 4.39 31.51
C THR A 795 11.75 3.88 30.79
N GLU A 796 10.58 3.96 31.44
CA GLU A 796 9.33 3.51 30.82
C GLU A 796 8.88 4.42 29.67
N ALA A 797 9.33 5.69 29.68
CA ALA A 797 8.95 6.70 28.69
C ALA A 797 9.42 6.40 27.25
N ILE A 798 10.30 5.41 27.05
CA ILE A 798 10.76 5.00 25.71
C ILE A 798 9.95 3.84 25.13
N GLU A 799 9.09 3.18 25.90
CA GLU A 799 8.32 2.00 25.45
C GLU A 799 7.36 2.35 24.31
N ALA A 800 6.77 3.56 24.36
CA ALA A 800 5.93 4.09 23.29
C ALA A 800 6.69 4.30 21.97
N ASP A 801 7.99 4.60 22.05
CA ASP A 801 8.86 4.86 20.90
C ASP A 801 9.60 3.60 20.40
N ALA A 802 9.54 2.49 21.14
CA ALA A 802 10.27 1.27 20.83
C ALA A 802 9.61 0.47 19.68
N LYS A 803 10.44 -0.11 18.81
CA LYS A 803 10.02 -0.97 17.69
C LYS A 803 10.57 -2.37 17.87
N LYS A 804 9.83 -3.40 17.41
CA LYS A 804 10.35 -4.77 17.32
C LYS A 804 11.66 -4.77 16.50
N PRO A 805 12.71 -5.53 16.88
CA PRO A 805 12.73 -6.53 17.95
C PRO A 805 13.05 -5.98 19.37
N TRP A 806 13.23 -4.67 19.53
CA TRP A 806 13.73 -4.06 20.78
C TRP A 806 12.62 -3.70 21.79
N LYS A 807 11.36 -3.75 21.36
CA LYS A 807 10.19 -3.38 22.17
C LYS A 807 9.96 -4.38 23.30
N GLY A 808 9.68 -3.89 24.51
CA GLY A 808 9.48 -4.71 25.71
C GLY A 808 10.76 -5.12 26.45
N LEU A 809 11.96 -4.79 25.94
CA LEU A 809 13.22 -5.08 26.63
C LEU A 809 13.45 -4.08 27.77
N LYS A 810 13.58 -4.59 29.00
CA LYS A 810 13.83 -3.79 30.21
C LYS A 810 15.10 -4.26 30.90
N PHE A 811 15.94 -3.30 31.31
CA PHE A 811 17.18 -3.53 32.04
C PHE A 811 17.07 -2.90 33.43
N THR A 812 17.66 -3.56 34.43
CA THR A 812 17.84 -3.04 35.78
C THR A 812 19.26 -3.35 36.23
N GLY A 813 19.87 -2.44 37.00
CA GLY A 813 21.24 -2.65 37.44
C GLY A 813 21.83 -1.46 38.17
N ARG A 814 23.14 -1.54 38.40
CA ARG A 814 23.96 -0.48 38.98
C ARG A 814 24.92 0.06 37.94
N ILE A 815 25.30 1.32 38.06
CA ILE A 815 26.34 1.91 37.23
C ILE A 815 27.14 2.96 38.02
N GLU A 816 28.43 3.09 37.73
CA GLU A 816 29.23 4.21 38.22
C GLU A 816 28.73 5.52 37.60
N SER A 817 28.54 6.55 38.43
CA SER A 817 27.90 7.81 38.06
C SER A 817 28.59 8.56 36.92
N LYS A 818 29.89 8.30 36.68
CA LYS A 818 30.66 8.88 35.57
C LYS A 818 30.17 8.45 34.18
N PHE A 819 29.41 7.36 34.08
CA PHE A 819 28.80 6.89 32.84
C PHE A 819 27.37 7.38 32.64
N ILE A 820 26.84 8.20 33.57
CA ILE A 820 25.52 8.81 33.48
C ILE A 820 25.66 10.22 32.89
N PHE A 821 24.87 10.50 31.86
CA PHE A 821 24.89 11.76 31.13
C PHE A 821 23.47 12.29 30.92
N ARG A 822 23.38 13.56 30.49
CA ARG A 822 22.12 14.19 30.06
C ARG A 822 22.02 14.23 28.55
N THR A 823 20.81 14.09 28.03
CA THR A 823 20.51 14.33 26.62
C THR A 823 19.18 15.05 26.43
N ALA A 824 18.91 15.48 25.20
CA ALA A 824 17.62 16.02 24.81
C ALA A 824 17.04 15.20 23.67
N LEU A 825 15.83 14.72 23.88
CA LEU A 825 14.98 14.23 22.80
C LEU A 825 14.25 15.43 22.15
N ALA A 826 13.59 15.18 21.02
CA ALA A 826 12.78 16.21 20.36
C ALA A 826 11.71 16.81 21.30
N LYS A 827 11.23 16.05 22.31
CA LYS A 827 10.28 16.52 23.33
C LYS A 827 10.90 17.48 24.35
N SER A 828 12.22 17.43 24.53
CA SER A 828 12.97 18.27 25.46
C SER A 828 13.32 19.63 24.87
N ILE A 829 13.33 19.76 23.54
CA ILE A 829 13.70 21.00 22.84
C ILE A 829 12.43 21.83 22.57
N LEU A 830 12.25 22.90 23.35
CA LEU A 830 11.14 23.85 23.26
C LEU A 830 11.65 25.22 22.80
N PRO A 831 10.76 26.14 22.34
CA PRO A 831 11.16 27.49 21.98
C PRO A 831 11.84 28.19 23.16
N PHE A 832 13.13 28.49 23.02
CA PHE A 832 13.97 29.18 24.01
C PHE A 832 14.09 28.45 25.36
N ALA A 833 13.77 27.16 25.44
CA ALA A 833 13.88 26.41 26.69
C ALA A 833 14.26 24.94 26.47
N LEU A 834 15.05 24.41 27.41
CA LEU A 834 15.34 22.98 27.54
C LEU A 834 14.47 22.38 28.65
N TYR A 835 13.55 21.49 28.29
CA TYR A 835 12.63 20.85 29.24
C TYR A 835 13.06 19.41 29.55
N LYS A 836 13.21 19.10 30.86
CA LYS A 836 13.51 17.77 31.41
C LYS A 836 14.46 16.93 30.52
N PRO A 837 15.75 17.31 30.42
CA PRO A 837 16.72 16.51 29.68
C PRO A 837 16.86 15.10 30.29
N ASP A 838 16.67 14.07 29.47
CA ASP A 838 16.65 12.66 29.88
C ASP A 838 18.03 12.20 30.38
N LEU A 839 18.04 11.21 31.28
CA LEU A 839 19.25 10.53 31.70
C LEU A 839 19.58 9.41 30.70
N ILE A 840 20.87 9.31 30.35
CA ILE A 840 21.39 8.24 29.53
C ILE A 840 22.64 7.63 30.14
N VAL A 841 22.92 6.38 29.78
CA VAL A 841 24.20 5.72 30.05
C VAL A 841 24.95 5.48 28.75
N LEU A 842 26.25 5.77 28.74
CA LEU A 842 27.11 5.59 27.58
C LEU A 842 28.43 4.91 27.98
N PRO A 843 28.93 3.94 27.19
CA PRO A 843 30.20 3.27 27.47
C PRO A 843 31.38 4.14 27.01
N ILE A 844 31.50 5.33 27.58
CA ILE A 844 32.53 6.31 27.20
C ILE A 844 33.33 6.77 28.42
N LEU A 845 34.60 7.05 28.18
CA LEU A 845 35.46 7.80 29.09
C LEU A 845 35.79 9.15 28.47
N VAL A 846 35.75 10.21 29.29
CA VAL A 846 36.14 11.56 28.89
C VAL A 846 37.50 11.85 29.52
N GLU A 847 38.53 11.89 28.68
CA GLU A 847 39.91 12.17 29.08
C GLU A 847 40.35 13.54 28.57
N LYS A 848 41.45 14.09 29.08
CA LYS A 848 42.08 15.26 28.48
C LYS A 848 43.19 14.81 27.53
N ASN A 849 43.23 15.35 26.32
CA ASN A 849 44.35 15.15 25.40
C ASN A 849 45.58 15.94 25.86
N ASN A 850 46.69 15.81 25.13
CA ASN A 850 47.94 16.53 25.41
C ASN A 850 47.81 18.07 25.40
N GLU A 851 46.75 18.60 24.78
CA GLU A 851 46.43 20.03 24.72
C GLU A 851 45.44 20.46 25.83
N GLY A 852 45.10 19.56 26.76
CA GLY A 852 44.14 19.82 27.84
C GLY A 852 42.66 19.79 27.44
N ARG A 853 42.35 19.49 26.17
CA ARG A 853 40.98 19.41 25.62
C ARG A 853 40.32 18.08 25.93
N LYS A 854 39.03 18.09 26.21
CA LYS A 854 38.25 16.86 26.46
C LYS A 854 38.14 16.03 25.19
N LYS A 855 38.57 14.76 25.28
CA LYS A 855 38.45 13.74 24.24
C LYS A 855 37.58 12.60 24.75
N ILE A 856 36.62 12.19 23.92
CA ILE A 856 35.72 11.07 24.21
C ILE A 856 36.37 9.79 23.67
N LYS A 857 36.55 8.79 24.53
CA LYS A 857 36.94 7.43 24.15
C LYS A 857 35.76 6.48 24.35
N LEU A 858 35.40 5.77 23.28
CA LEU A 858 34.38 4.73 23.31
C LEU A 858 34.99 3.41 23.78
N GLN A 859 34.32 2.73 24.70
CA GLN A 859 34.78 1.49 25.34
C GLN A 859 33.86 0.32 24.99
N SER A 860 34.38 -0.90 25.01
CA SER A 860 33.59 -2.14 25.09
C SER A 860 33.35 -2.56 26.53
N SER A 861 32.44 -3.51 26.76
CA SER A 861 32.23 -4.10 28.09
C SER A 861 33.54 -4.68 28.68
N LYS A 862 34.40 -5.26 27.84
CA LYS A 862 35.70 -5.81 28.23
C LYS A 862 36.69 -4.72 28.62
N ASP A 863 36.76 -3.63 27.85
CA ASP A 863 37.67 -2.52 28.15
C ASP A 863 37.29 -1.88 29.50
N LEU A 864 35.98 -1.69 29.74
CA LEU A 864 35.47 -1.19 31.02
C LEU A 864 35.84 -2.11 32.20
N MET A 865 35.82 -3.43 31.99
CA MET A 865 36.23 -4.39 33.01
C MET A 865 37.72 -4.28 33.33
N GLN A 866 38.56 -4.14 32.30
CA GLN A 866 40.02 -4.00 32.46
C GLN A 866 40.40 -2.70 33.19
N GLU A 867 39.64 -1.63 32.97
CA GLU A 867 39.76 -0.35 33.67
C GLU A 867 39.15 -0.35 35.09
N GLY A 868 38.58 -1.48 35.54
CA GLY A 868 38.01 -1.65 36.88
C GLY A 868 36.55 -1.18 37.07
N TYR A 869 35.85 -0.80 36.00
CA TYR A 869 34.46 -0.37 36.04
C TYR A 869 33.49 -1.56 35.92
N LEU A 870 33.39 -2.36 36.98
CA LEU A 870 32.65 -3.61 36.99
C LEU A 870 31.14 -3.43 36.76
N ASN A 871 30.52 -2.37 37.27
CA ASN A 871 29.07 -2.19 37.14
C ASN A 871 28.70 -1.75 35.71
N ALA A 872 29.41 -0.76 35.16
CA ALA A 872 29.27 -0.37 33.76
C ALA A 872 29.58 -1.54 32.80
N SER A 873 30.64 -2.30 33.05
CA SER A 873 30.97 -3.50 32.26
C SER A 873 29.80 -4.49 32.24
N LYS A 874 29.20 -4.79 33.40
CA LYS A 874 28.04 -5.68 33.51
C LYS A 874 26.84 -5.18 32.71
N TRP A 875 26.52 -3.88 32.79
CA TRP A 875 25.42 -3.29 32.02
C TRP A 875 25.66 -3.43 30.50
N PHE A 876 26.84 -3.02 30.03
CA PHE A 876 27.13 -3.03 28.59
C PHE A 876 27.39 -4.42 28.01
N ASN A 877 27.83 -5.40 28.82
CA ASN A 877 27.87 -6.79 28.42
C ASN A 877 26.45 -7.33 28.12
N ASN A 878 25.46 -7.01 28.96
CA ASN A 878 24.06 -7.37 28.68
C ASN A 878 23.56 -6.73 27.37
N VAL A 879 23.91 -5.45 27.13
CA VAL A 879 23.59 -4.75 25.88
C VAL A 879 24.22 -5.44 24.68
N GLU A 880 25.50 -5.78 24.75
CA GLU A 880 26.23 -6.50 23.70
C GLU A 880 25.60 -7.87 23.39
N ASN A 881 25.25 -8.65 24.42
CA ASN A 881 24.62 -9.97 24.25
C ASN A 881 23.24 -9.88 23.58
N ILE A 882 22.37 -8.98 24.06
CA ILE A 882 21.03 -8.79 23.52
C ILE A 882 21.08 -8.26 22.08
N TRP A 883 22.04 -7.38 21.77
CA TRP A 883 22.30 -6.95 20.41
C TRP A 883 22.65 -8.12 19.48
N GLN A 884 23.49 -9.07 19.93
CA GLN A 884 23.85 -10.24 19.12
C GLN A 884 22.64 -11.12 18.79
N ILE A 885 21.70 -11.26 19.72
CA ILE A 885 20.48 -12.08 19.55
C ILE A 885 19.51 -11.43 18.56
N HIS A 886 19.30 -10.12 18.65
CA HIS A 886 18.21 -9.42 17.95
C HIS A 886 18.64 -8.59 16.74
N ARG A 887 19.94 -8.51 16.42
CA ARG A 887 20.41 -7.81 15.21
C ARG A 887 19.80 -8.41 13.93
N THR A 888 19.47 -7.53 12.99
CA THR A 888 18.90 -7.86 11.67
C THR A 888 19.99 -8.19 10.66
N GLU A 889 19.63 -8.80 9.52
CA GLU A 889 20.57 -9.03 8.41
C GLU A 889 21.33 -7.75 7.98
N LYS A 890 20.69 -6.57 8.03
CA LYS A 890 21.31 -5.29 7.65
C LYS A 890 22.43 -4.82 8.58
N ASN A 891 22.45 -5.26 9.84
CA ASN A 891 23.46 -4.86 10.83
C ASN A 891 24.16 -6.06 11.48
N LYS A 892 24.10 -7.23 10.82
CA LYS A 892 24.73 -8.48 11.26
C LYS A 892 26.24 -8.36 11.47
N ASN A 893 26.90 -7.42 10.81
CA ASN A 893 28.35 -7.22 10.92
C ASN A 893 28.74 -5.97 11.74
N ILE A 894 27.79 -5.32 12.42
CA ILE A 894 28.05 -4.08 13.18
C ILE A 894 27.91 -4.40 14.68
N ALA A 895 28.90 -4.03 15.50
CA ALA A 895 28.79 -4.15 16.96
C ALA A 895 27.92 -3.04 17.56
N SER A 896 27.33 -3.28 18.74
CA SER A 896 26.46 -2.29 19.41
C SER A 896 27.17 -0.96 19.66
N LYS A 897 28.44 -0.98 20.08
CA LYS A 897 29.27 0.23 20.28
C LYS A 897 29.50 1.01 18.99
N ASP A 898 29.73 0.33 17.87
CA ASP A 898 29.99 0.97 16.58
C ASP A 898 28.69 1.55 16.00
N TYR A 899 27.57 0.88 16.24
CA TYR A 899 26.24 1.39 15.91
C TYR A 899 25.89 2.64 16.73
N LEU A 900 26.21 2.64 18.03
CA LEU A 900 26.05 3.80 18.93
C LEU A 900 26.89 5.00 18.46
N ASN A 901 28.09 4.76 17.94
CA ASN A 901 28.98 5.78 17.38
C ASN A 901 28.94 5.86 15.84
N TRP A 902 27.78 5.58 15.24
CA TRP A 902 27.62 5.63 13.78
C TRP A 902 28.06 6.98 13.20
N GLN A 903 28.95 6.95 12.20
CA GLN A 903 29.56 8.14 11.59
C GLN A 903 30.29 9.07 12.58
N ASN A 904 30.83 8.52 13.68
CA ASN A 904 31.52 9.27 14.73
C ASN A 904 30.70 10.36 15.42
N LYS A 905 29.36 10.34 15.27
CA LYS A 905 28.47 11.38 15.81
C LYS A 905 28.46 11.48 17.34
N LEU A 906 28.94 10.45 18.04
CA LEU A 906 29.10 10.47 19.49
C LEU A 906 30.44 11.09 19.89
N ILE A 907 31.55 10.57 19.37
CA ILE A 907 32.90 10.98 19.80
C ILE A 907 33.33 12.36 19.29
N GLU A 908 32.70 12.89 18.24
CA GLU A 908 33.00 14.23 17.68
C GLU A 908 32.32 15.38 18.44
N GLN A 909 31.54 15.12 19.48
CA GLN A 909 30.85 16.18 20.21
C GLN A 909 31.84 16.99 21.07
N ASN A 910 31.84 18.31 20.90
CA ASN A 910 32.71 19.22 21.65
C ASN A 910 32.17 19.44 23.07
N LEU A 911 32.89 18.92 24.07
CA LEU A 911 32.54 19.03 25.50
C LEU A 911 33.19 20.22 26.21
N ASP A 912 34.11 20.94 25.55
CA ASP A 912 34.81 22.11 26.12
C ASP A 912 34.08 23.43 25.85
N ALA A 913 33.29 23.50 24.77
CA ALA A 913 32.52 24.69 24.45
C ALA A 913 31.43 24.97 25.51
N PRO A 914 31.36 26.19 26.08
CA PRO A 914 30.43 26.50 27.17
C PRO A 914 28.96 26.60 26.72
N PHE A 915 28.72 26.96 25.45
CA PHE A 915 27.38 27.12 24.89
C PHE A 915 27.14 26.13 23.74
N LEU A 916 25.99 25.46 23.78
CA LEU A 916 25.45 24.71 22.65
C LEU A 916 24.16 25.36 22.17
N VAL A 917 24.05 25.57 20.87
CA VAL A 917 22.77 25.88 20.21
C VAL A 917 22.16 24.57 19.78
N LEU A 918 20.98 24.24 20.30
CA LEU A 918 20.23 23.04 19.93
C LEU A 918 18.97 23.40 19.19
N TYR A 919 18.63 22.64 18.15
CA TYR A 919 17.29 22.67 17.57
C TYR A 919 16.81 21.26 17.20
N ASN A 920 15.49 21.06 17.20
CA ASN A 920 14.88 19.74 16.97
C ASN A 920 14.96 19.32 15.49
N SER A 921 15.25 18.04 15.23
CA SER A 921 15.20 17.48 13.87
C SER A 921 13.77 17.31 13.37
N SER A 922 12.83 17.02 14.27
CA SER A 922 11.48 16.52 13.96
C SER A 922 10.40 17.40 14.57
N ALA A 923 9.79 18.27 13.77
CA ALA A 923 8.53 18.97 14.03
C ALA A 923 8.08 19.73 12.77
N LYS A 924 6.91 20.39 12.85
CA LYS A 924 6.47 21.37 11.86
C LYS A 924 7.48 22.52 11.76
N ASP A 925 7.82 23.15 12.89
CA ASP A 925 8.74 24.29 12.95
C ASP A 925 10.03 23.93 13.69
N ALA A 926 11.11 24.63 13.38
CA ALA A 926 12.30 24.65 14.21
C ALA A 926 11.97 25.29 15.57
N ASN A 927 12.37 24.59 16.63
CA ASN A 927 12.35 25.06 18.00
C ASN A 927 13.79 24.92 18.49
N ALA A 928 14.34 26.00 19.02
CA ALA A 928 15.73 26.05 19.40
C ALA A 928 15.93 26.64 20.79
N THR A 929 16.99 26.21 21.46
CA THR A 929 17.39 26.69 22.79
C THR A 929 18.91 26.70 22.92
N VAL A 930 19.42 27.58 23.78
CA VAL A 930 20.81 27.54 24.22
C VAL A 930 20.93 26.60 25.42
N VAL A 931 21.94 25.73 25.43
CA VAL A 931 22.35 24.96 26.59
C VAL A 931 23.65 25.53 27.13
N GLU A 932 23.57 26.15 28.30
CA GLU A 932 24.73 26.58 29.07
C GLU A 932 25.24 25.38 29.90
N ARG A 933 26.38 24.80 29.53
CA ARG A 933 26.88 23.57 30.16
C ARG A 933 27.14 23.72 31.67
N SER A 934 27.50 24.92 32.12
CA SER A 934 27.73 25.24 33.54
C SER A 934 26.47 25.17 34.41
N ARG A 935 25.27 25.19 33.82
CA ARG A 935 23.99 25.07 34.55
C ARG A 935 23.53 23.62 34.74
N LEU A 936 24.23 22.65 34.14
CA LEU A 936 23.85 21.25 34.17
C LEU A 936 24.67 20.49 35.22
N ASN A 937 24.00 19.59 35.93
CA ASN A 937 24.62 18.74 36.95
C ASN A 937 25.44 17.58 36.37
N LEU A 938 25.31 17.30 35.07
CA LEU A 938 25.96 16.22 34.35
C LEU A 938 26.34 16.69 32.94
N ASN A 939 27.36 16.07 32.34
CA ASN A 939 27.74 16.34 30.96
C ASN A 939 26.58 16.03 30.00
N PHE A 940 26.43 16.88 28.98
CA PHE A 940 25.34 16.83 28.03
C PHE A 940 25.80 16.36 26.65
N PHE A 941 25.09 15.38 26.10
CA PHE A 941 25.29 14.84 24.76
C PHE A 941 24.03 15.01 23.93
N VAL A 942 24.20 15.37 22.67
CA VAL A 942 23.10 15.57 21.73
C VAL A 942 22.77 14.24 21.06
N GLU A 943 21.50 13.86 21.07
CA GLU A 943 20.98 12.67 20.39
C GLU A 943 20.51 12.99 18.96
N SER A 944 20.36 11.97 18.11
CA SER A 944 20.05 12.07 16.68
C SER A 944 18.79 12.87 16.33
N LYS A 945 17.87 13.10 17.29
CA LYS A 945 16.69 13.97 17.15
C LYS A 945 16.97 15.46 17.38
N GLY A 946 18.21 15.84 17.65
CA GLY A 946 18.69 17.21 17.72
C GLY A 946 19.82 17.50 16.73
N TYR A 947 19.89 18.75 16.30
CA TYR A 947 21.08 19.32 15.65
C TYR A 947 21.73 20.31 16.60
N TRP A 948 23.06 20.40 16.52
CA TRP A 948 23.83 21.20 17.45
C TRP A 948 24.96 21.97 16.79
N PHE A 949 25.26 23.12 17.38
CA PHE A 949 26.42 23.95 17.12
C PHE A 949 27.01 24.40 18.46
N SER A 950 28.34 24.38 18.57
CA SER A 950 29.04 24.75 19.80
C SER A 950 29.83 26.05 19.59
N THR A 951 29.73 26.99 20.53
CA THR A 951 30.47 28.26 20.49
C THR A 951 30.91 28.69 21.89
N SER A 952 31.97 29.50 21.96
CA SER A 952 32.37 30.23 23.17
C SER A 952 31.71 31.60 23.26
N ASN A 953 31.09 32.08 22.17
CA ASN A 953 30.42 33.37 22.12
C ASN A 953 28.94 33.24 22.53
N ARG A 954 28.62 33.78 23.70
CA ARG A 954 27.26 33.78 24.25
C ARG A 954 26.24 34.48 23.34
N ASN A 955 26.60 35.63 22.76
CA ASN A 955 25.69 36.41 21.92
C ASN A 955 25.42 35.72 20.59
N GLU A 956 26.41 35.05 20.02
CA GLU A 956 26.21 34.22 18.83
C GLU A 956 25.21 33.09 19.08
N ALA A 957 25.29 32.42 20.23
CA ALA A 957 24.35 31.36 20.60
C ALA A 957 22.90 31.89 20.69
N TYR A 958 22.71 33.06 21.30
CA TYR A 958 21.38 33.68 21.40
C TYR A 958 20.86 34.24 20.07
N TYR A 959 21.74 34.81 19.23
CA TYR A 959 21.41 35.25 17.88
C TYR A 959 20.85 34.12 17.02
N LEU A 960 21.53 32.96 17.01
CA LEU A 960 21.10 31.78 16.26
C LEU A 960 19.74 31.24 16.73
N THR A 961 19.54 31.19 18.06
CA THR A 961 18.25 30.73 18.62
C THR A 961 17.11 31.70 18.36
N ALA A 962 17.36 33.02 18.27
CA ALA A 962 16.37 34.00 17.83
C ALA A 962 15.87 33.68 16.42
N ILE A 963 16.82 33.46 15.49
CA ILE A 963 16.52 33.15 14.09
C ILE A 963 15.73 31.84 13.96
N PHE A 964 16.19 30.75 14.59
CA PHE A 964 15.52 29.45 14.42
C PHE A 964 14.10 29.39 14.98
N ASN A 965 13.81 30.16 16.04
CA ASN A 965 12.46 30.21 16.60
C ASN A 965 11.52 31.17 15.85
N SER A 966 12.06 32.11 15.07
CA SER A 966 11.31 33.10 14.28
C SER A 966 10.42 32.44 13.23
N LYS A 967 9.28 33.08 12.96
CA LYS A 967 8.35 32.66 11.90
C LYS A 967 8.99 32.79 10.51
N ILE A 968 9.85 33.77 10.27
CA ILE A 968 10.37 34.11 8.94
C ILE A 968 11.10 32.94 8.25
N PRO A 969 12.21 32.39 8.80
CA PRO A 969 12.89 31.26 8.17
C PRO A 969 12.05 29.98 8.18
N ASN A 970 11.17 29.81 9.19
CA ASN A 970 10.27 28.66 9.25
C ASN A 970 9.24 28.64 8.12
N GLU A 971 8.70 29.80 7.72
CA GLU A 971 7.80 29.93 6.57
C GLU A 971 8.55 29.72 5.24
N LEU A 972 9.74 30.31 5.09
CA LEU A 972 10.57 30.12 3.88
C LEU A 972 10.98 28.66 3.66
N MET A 973 11.12 27.89 4.74
CA MET A 973 11.47 26.47 4.68
C MET A 973 10.30 25.57 4.19
N LYS A 974 9.03 26.00 4.31
CA LYS A 974 7.86 25.10 4.18
C LYS A 974 7.70 24.42 2.82
N ASP A 975 8.15 25.06 1.75
CA ASP A 975 8.09 24.49 0.41
C ASP A 975 9.18 23.42 0.20
N PHE A 976 10.29 23.52 0.93
CA PHE A 976 11.44 22.60 0.89
C PHE A 976 11.35 21.49 1.96
N GLN A 977 10.39 21.60 2.88
CA GLN A 977 10.21 20.69 3.99
C GLN A 977 9.47 19.42 3.54
N THR A 978 9.88 18.27 4.07
CA THR A 978 9.15 17.01 3.87
C THR A 978 7.75 17.12 4.47
N ARG A 979 6.77 16.43 3.88
CA ARG A 979 5.38 16.40 4.37
C ARG A 979 4.91 14.97 4.58
N GLY A 980 4.03 14.78 5.56
CA GLY A 980 3.23 13.57 5.76
C GLY A 980 1.74 13.92 5.77
N LEU A 981 0.88 12.97 6.14
CA LEU A 981 -0.58 13.15 6.20
C LEU A 981 -1.02 14.34 7.08
N PHE A 982 -0.26 14.63 8.14
CA PHE A 982 -0.56 15.73 9.07
C PHE A 982 0.20 17.04 8.74
N GLY A 983 0.71 17.17 7.51
CA GLY A 983 1.42 18.36 7.03
C GLY A 983 2.95 18.25 7.11
N ALA A 984 3.62 19.39 7.19
CA ALA A 984 5.08 19.48 7.19
C ALA A 984 5.67 18.74 8.40
N ARG A 985 6.57 17.80 8.10
CA ARG A 985 7.27 16.96 9.07
C ARG A 985 8.77 17.09 8.86
N ASP A 986 9.48 17.13 9.98
CA ASP A 986 10.93 17.16 10.06
C ASP A 986 11.61 18.43 9.51
N VAL A 987 12.38 19.09 10.37
CA VAL A 987 13.14 20.31 10.08
C VAL A 987 14.52 19.96 9.50
N HIS A 988 15.21 18.99 10.09
CA HIS A 988 16.58 18.60 9.74
C HIS A 988 17.49 19.81 9.42
N LYS A 989 18.26 19.79 8.32
CA LYS A 989 19.07 20.92 7.86
C LYS A 989 18.28 21.89 6.95
N LYS A 990 16.98 21.69 6.74
CA LYS A 990 16.19 22.55 5.83
C LYS A 990 16.11 23.99 6.33
N ILE A 991 16.07 24.20 7.65
CA ILE A 991 16.13 25.55 8.22
C ILE A 991 17.47 26.26 7.95
N LEU A 992 18.54 25.48 7.72
CA LEU A 992 19.87 25.97 7.37
C LEU A 992 20.06 26.14 5.85
N ASP A 993 19.06 25.79 5.03
CA ASP A 993 19.07 26.15 3.60
C ASP A 993 18.70 27.63 3.40
N ILE A 994 18.00 28.23 4.38
CA ILE A 994 17.70 29.66 4.41
C ILE A 994 18.98 30.44 4.74
N TYR A 995 19.30 31.44 3.93
CA TYR A 995 20.47 32.28 4.16
C TYR A 995 20.22 33.26 5.31
N PHE A 996 21.21 33.40 6.18
CA PHE A 996 21.36 34.52 7.12
C PHE A 996 22.85 34.70 7.43
N PRO A 997 23.33 35.93 7.66
CA PRO A 997 24.75 36.22 7.90
C PRO A 997 25.26 35.60 9.21
N GLN A 998 26.58 35.42 9.27
CA GLN A 998 27.28 35.07 10.51
C GLN A 998 27.11 36.18 11.54
N PHE A 999 27.05 35.82 12.83
CA PHE A 999 26.99 36.78 13.91
C PHE A 999 28.16 37.76 13.85
N ASP A 1000 27.84 39.04 13.97
CA ASP A 1000 28.79 40.14 13.90
C ASP A 1000 28.52 41.06 15.09
N LYS A 1001 29.53 41.20 15.96
CA LYS A 1001 29.47 42.04 17.16
C LYS A 1001 29.42 43.53 16.86
N SER A 1002 29.69 43.96 15.62
CA SER A 1002 29.57 45.35 15.20
C SER A 1002 28.18 45.69 14.63
N ASN A 1003 27.34 44.67 14.38
CA ASN A 1003 26.01 44.84 13.84
C ASN A 1003 24.97 44.96 14.96
N GLU A 1004 24.34 46.13 15.07
CA GLU A 1004 23.35 46.43 16.11
C GLU A 1004 22.13 45.50 16.07
N ILE A 1005 21.67 45.09 14.88
CA ILE A 1005 20.54 44.17 14.74
C ILE A 1005 20.89 42.79 15.31
N HIS A 1006 22.13 42.33 15.10
CA HIS A 1006 22.59 41.04 15.62
C HIS A 1006 22.64 41.05 17.16
N ILE A 1007 23.09 42.16 17.76
CA ILE A 1007 23.10 42.34 19.21
C ILE A 1007 21.68 42.37 19.76
N GLN A 1008 20.78 43.16 19.17
CA GLN A 1008 19.38 43.25 19.58
C GLN A 1008 18.67 41.88 19.53
N LEU A 1009 18.91 41.09 18.48
CA LEU A 1009 18.38 39.72 18.37
C LEU A 1009 18.91 38.82 19.50
N ALA A 1010 20.19 38.91 19.84
CA ALA A 1010 20.78 38.15 20.93
C ALA A 1010 20.18 38.54 22.30
N GLU A 1011 19.94 39.83 22.54
CA GLU A 1011 19.33 40.34 23.77
C GLU A 1011 17.86 39.91 23.91
N LEU A 1012 17.06 40.06 22.85
CA LEU A 1012 15.68 39.59 22.82
C LEU A 1012 15.58 38.08 23.06
N SER A 1013 16.46 37.29 22.44
CA SER A 1013 16.51 35.86 22.66
C SER A 1013 16.89 35.52 24.11
N LYS A 1014 17.83 36.25 24.72
CA LYS A 1014 18.19 36.06 26.13
C LYS A 1014 17.01 36.34 27.07
N GLU A 1015 16.24 37.39 26.83
CA GLU A 1015 15.01 37.67 27.59
C GLU A 1015 13.92 36.63 27.34
N ALA A 1016 13.76 36.17 26.09
CA ALA A 1016 12.84 35.09 25.75
C ALA A 1016 13.17 33.78 26.48
N HIS A 1017 14.46 33.43 26.62
CA HIS A 1017 14.88 32.25 27.40
C HIS A 1017 14.46 32.37 28.87
N LYS A 1018 14.70 33.51 29.52
CA LYS A 1018 14.29 33.73 30.91
C LYS A 1018 12.77 33.59 31.10
N LYS A 1019 12.00 34.18 30.18
CA LYS A 1019 10.53 34.12 30.22
C LYS A 1019 10.00 32.71 29.92
N ALA A 1020 10.59 31.99 28.97
CA ALA A 1020 10.23 30.61 28.67
C ALA A 1020 10.53 29.65 29.84
N GLU A 1021 11.69 29.79 30.47
CA GLU A 1021 12.05 29.02 31.68
C GLU A 1021 11.05 29.30 32.81
N LYS A 1022 10.73 30.58 33.07
CA LYS A 1022 9.73 30.97 34.08
C LYS A 1022 8.36 30.38 33.77
N TYR A 1023 7.90 30.48 32.52
CA TYR A 1023 6.62 29.93 32.10
C TYR A 1023 6.51 28.42 32.37
N LEU A 1024 7.58 27.66 32.11
CA LEU A 1024 7.61 26.21 32.36
C LEU A 1024 7.63 25.86 33.85
N LEU A 1025 8.25 26.71 34.68
CA LEU A 1025 8.22 26.56 36.14
C LEU A 1025 6.81 26.84 36.69
N ASP A 1026 6.16 27.88 36.20
CA ASP A 1026 4.82 28.28 36.63
C ASP A 1026 3.73 27.33 36.07
N ASN A 1027 3.99 26.69 34.92
CA ASN A 1027 3.03 25.84 34.20
C ASN A 1027 3.64 24.48 33.81
N PRO A 1028 4.05 23.63 34.78
CA PRO A 1028 4.67 22.35 34.47
C PRO A 1028 3.65 21.40 33.80
N PRO A 1029 4.05 20.65 32.76
CA PRO A 1029 3.17 19.66 32.12
C PRO A 1029 2.71 18.59 33.13
N GLN A 1030 1.39 18.45 33.32
CA GLN A 1030 0.79 17.51 34.28
C GLN A 1030 0.75 16.05 33.80
N LYS A 1031 0.88 15.83 32.48
CA LYS A 1031 0.89 14.49 31.87
C LYS A 1031 2.04 14.40 30.88
N GLU A 1032 2.37 13.17 30.48
CA GLU A 1032 3.38 12.93 29.46
C GLU A 1032 3.05 13.68 28.15
N LEU A 1033 4.10 14.24 27.54
CA LEU A 1033 4.02 15.05 26.32
C LEU A 1033 3.89 14.14 25.09
N THR A 1034 2.67 13.72 24.81
CA THR A 1034 2.31 13.15 23.50
C THR A 1034 2.57 14.16 22.38
N ALA A 1035 2.67 13.71 21.12
CA ALA A 1035 2.96 14.59 19.98
C ALA A 1035 2.02 15.82 19.90
N THR A 1036 0.72 15.62 20.13
CA THR A 1036 -0.29 16.70 20.14
C THR A 1036 -0.07 17.67 21.30
N ARG A 1037 0.19 17.15 22.51
CA ARG A 1037 0.44 17.99 23.70
C ARG A 1037 1.74 18.79 23.58
N LEU A 1038 2.78 18.18 23.02
CA LEU A 1038 4.04 18.85 22.73
C LEU A 1038 3.85 20.00 21.73
N GLY A 1039 3.07 19.77 20.66
CA GLY A 1039 2.71 20.81 19.70
C GLY A 1039 1.99 21.99 20.36
N LYS A 1040 1.01 21.71 21.23
CA LYS A 1040 0.29 22.73 22.00
C LYS A 1040 1.21 23.51 22.93
N LEU A 1041 2.04 22.83 23.72
CA LEU A 1041 2.98 23.48 24.66
C LEU A 1041 3.94 24.45 23.94
N ARG A 1042 4.46 24.06 22.77
CA ARG A 1042 5.32 24.94 21.95
C ARG A 1042 4.59 26.21 21.50
N LEU A 1043 3.31 26.09 21.11
CA LEU A 1043 2.48 27.24 20.75
C LEU A 1043 2.19 28.12 21.95
N ASP A 1044 1.89 27.53 23.11
CA ASP A 1044 1.60 28.26 24.34
C ASP A 1044 2.82 29.08 24.80
N ILE A 1045 4.04 28.52 24.72
CA ILE A 1045 5.29 29.26 24.98
C ILE A 1045 5.45 30.41 24.00
N LYS A 1046 5.30 30.18 22.68
CA LYS A 1046 5.40 31.26 21.69
C LYS A 1046 4.35 32.35 21.91
N LYS A 1047 3.14 31.99 22.37
CA LYS A 1047 2.08 32.93 22.73
C LYS A 1047 2.42 33.74 23.97
N HIS A 1048 3.01 33.12 25.00
CA HIS A 1048 3.52 33.81 26.17
C HIS A 1048 4.62 34.84 25.81
N LEU A 1049 5.42 34.52 24.79
CA LEU A 1049 6.50 35.36 24.25
C LEU A 1049 6.06 36.27 23.10
N ALA A 1050 4.76 36.56 22.93
CA ALA A 1050 4.25 37.23 21.73
C ALA A 1050 4.91 38.59 21.44
N ALA A 1051 5.26 39.36 22.49
CA ALA A 1051 5.93 40.65 22.34
C ALA A 1051 7.37 40.49 21.80
N GLU A 1052 8.16 39.61 22.40
CA GLU A 1052 9.53 39.31 21.95
C GLU A 1052 9.53 38.71 20.55
N MET A 1053 8.62 37.76 20.30
CA MET A 1053 8.50 37.09 19.00
C MET A 1053 8.18 38.07 17.88
N LYS A 1054 7.31 39.06 18.13
CA LYS A 1054 6.97 40.09 17.13
C LYS A 1054 8.18 40.93 16.75
N GLU A 1055 9.00 41.34 17.72
CA GLU A 1055 10.21 42.13 17.42
C GLU A 1055 11.32 41.26 16.81
N ILE A 1056 11.50 40.03 17.29
CA ILE A 1056 12.40 39.05 16.67
C ILE A 1056 12.02 38.84 15.21
N ASP A 1057 10.75 38.58 14.88
CA ASP A 1057 10.32 38.36 13.49
C ASP A 1057 10.58 39.58 12.61
N LYS A 1058 10.39 40.80 13.13
CA LYS A 1058 10.68 42.05 12.43
C LYS A 1058 12.17 42.22 12.14
N LEU A 1059 13.04 41.93 13.12
CA LEU A 1059 14.49 42.04 12.96
C LEU A 1059 15.05 40.92 12.09
N VAL A 1060 14.60 39.68 12.28
CA VAL A 1060 15.00 38.52 11.45
C VAL A 1060 14.62 38.74 9.99
N LYS A 1061 13.45 39.36 9.70
CA LYS A 1061 13.10 39.73 8.33
C LYS A 1061 14.15 40.62 7.67
N LYS A 1062 14.68 41.62 8.38
CA LYS A 1062 15.76 42.49 7.87
C LYS A 1062 17.08 41.73 7.63
N VAL A 1063 17.35 40.70 8.41
CA VAL A 1063 18.58 39.89 8.35
C VAL A 1063 18.54 38.85 7.23
N VAL A 1064 17.36 38.23 7.00
CA VAL A 1064 17.17 37.17 6.00
C VAL A 1064 16.90 37.72 4.60
N GLY A 1065 16.34 38.94 4.50
CA GLY A 1065 15.97 39.61 3.25
C GLY A 1065 14.46 39.59 3.02
#